data_AF-A0AAJ0HHR1-F1
#
_entry.id   AF-A0AAJ0HHR1-F1
#
_cell.length_a   1.000
_cell.length_b   1.000
_cell.length_c   1.000
_cell.angle_alpha   90.00
_cell.angle_beta   90.00
_cell.angle_gamma   90.00
#
_symmetry.space_group_name_H-M   'P 1'
#
loop_
_entity.id
_entity.type
_entity.pdbx_description
1 polymer ?
#
loop_
_entity_poly.entity_id
_entity_poly.type
_entity_poly.pdbx_seq_one_letter_code
_entity_poly.pdbx_strand_id
1 'polypeptide(L)'
;MADQKPPVSFIGLGAMGFGMATHLVKQGYAVTGFDVWGPTLEKFKAAGGLTATTPAEAVAGKAFCVCMVATAQQAQSVLLEGPNAAITTLPKGAALLLSSTVPCDYVQSLEKSLEAAGRGDVLLVDSPVSGGVARAADGTLSIMAGMSDAALAVARPLLAEMADPAKLYIVQGGIGAGSNMKMVHQVLAAIQILAASESMGFADQLGLDLAKAQAAVLASDAWNWMFEHRTPRMLTEFKPIASAVNIIIKDTGIITAEARRSAFPTLLTSVAEQVYYAGIGRGFGPDDDSSLIRLYTEGKGKIGPVHGLAENDEAKIELVLGLLRGVTLCAAAEALAFADAVGLDLDQVFDLCINAAGGSKALEKFGPEIIKAFRNGTAGQGWAAADGGVVLESIAGELQAAVEEAQRIKAPLFLGSASLTAIRLALQTGTAGLAAGAVVKSRPTFYQPYLITANQICTYLVIFRVGRGLIKNHSMEAITKQHFLHHGKANAADPDEKDNCHLCQIRSFETHSTLPITIINTTRDGATLPPDFRFIDKSIIAPDVPVLEDSFRAGCSCEDNEECMYDTCHCLDELAPDSDEESDEFGEPRRRKRFAYHSQGVKAGLLRSNYLETGEQIYECHAGCSCSPDCPNRVVERGRTVPLQIFRTEDRGWGVRCPLPIRKGQFVDRYLGEIITGEEADRRREAAEMAAHKDVYLFALDKFSDKDSLNPMLAGSPLEVDGEYISGPSRFINHSCDPNLRSFARVGDHADKHMHDLGLFALRDIPQYEELTFDYVSKSGDLEEDAHDPSKRQDMTICLCGTEKCRGFLW
;
A
#
# COMPACT_ATOMS: atom_id res chain seq x y z
N MET A 1 -36.56 36.57 12.94
CA MET A 1 -36.91 35.53 11.96
C MET A 1 -36.41 34.24 12.56
N ALA A 2 -37.24 33.21 12.75
CA ALA A 2 -36.75 31.94 13.28
C ALA A 2 -35.61 31.44 12.38
N ASP A 3 -34.49 30.99 12.97
CA ASP A 3 -33.30 30.56 12.23
C ASP A 3 -33.67 29.52 11.18
N GLN A 4 -33.72 29.94 9.92
CA GLN A 4 -34.07 29.08 8.80
C GLN A 4 -32.93 28.09 8.59
N LYS A 5 -33.23 26.78 8.62
CA LYS A 5 -32.21 25.74 8.39
C LYS A 5 -31.56 25.93 7.01
N PRO A 6 -30.24 25.74 6.88
CA PRO A 6 -29.53 25.97 5.62
C PRO A 6 -30.03 25.02 4.52
N PRO A 7 -30.10 25.46 3.26
CA PRO A 7 -30.56 24.59 2.17
C PRO A 7 -29.51 23.50 1.87
N VAL A 8 -29.99 22.30 1.53
CA VAL A 8 -29.18 21.10 1.30
C VAL A 8 -29.42 20.56 -0.10
N SER A 9 -28.36 20.12 -0.77
CA SER A 9 -28.44 19.32 -1.99
C SER A 9 -28.23 17.84 -1.67
N PHE A 10 -28.97 16.98 -2.36
CA PHE A 10 -28.90 15.54 -2.17
C PHE A 10 -28.83 14.84 -3.52
N ILE A 11 -27.67 14.25 -3.83
CA ILE A 11 -27.41 13.52 -5.07
C ILE A 11 -27.50 12.02 -4.78
N GLY A 12 -28.40 11.33 -5.47
CA GLY A 12 -28.70 9.91 -5.26
C GLY A 12 -29.90 9.71 -4.32
N LEU A 13 -31.03 9.31 -4.88
CA LEU A 13 -32.31 9.05 -4.22
C LEU A 13 -32.69 7.56 -4.33
N GLY A 14 -31.69 6.68 -4.29
CA GLY A 14 -31.87 5.25 -4.09
C GLY A 14 -32.42 4.91 -2.70
N ALA A 15 -32.45 3.62 -2.33
CA ALA A 15 -33.09 3.18 -1.08
C ALA A 15 -32.60 3.91 0.18
N MET A 16 -31.27 4.06 0.33
CA MET A 16 -30.67 4.79 1.46
C MET A 16 -30.85 6.32 1.31
N GLY A 17 -30.48 6.87 0.15
CA GLY A 17 -30.50 8.31 -0.09
C GLY A 17 -31.90 8.92 0.02
N PHE A 18 -32.93 8.21 -0.44
CA PHE A 18 -34.32 8.63 -0.29
C PHE A 18 -34.73 8.76 1.19
N GLY A 19 -34.36 7.77 2.03
CA GLY A 19 -34.61 7.81 3.47
C GLY A 19 -33.96 9.03 4.13
N MET A 20 -32.67 9.23 3.86
CA MET A 20 -31.90 10.36 4.39
C MET A 20 -32.45 11.72 3.94
N ALA A 21 -32.72 11.88 2.64
CA ALA A 21 -33.21 13.14 2.08
C ALA A 21 -34.60 13.49 2.63
N THR A 22 -35.51 12.51 2.73
CA THR A 22 -36.85 12.73 3.29
C THR A 22 -36.82 12.97 4.80
N HIS A 23 -35.88 12.38 5.53
CA HIS A 23 -35.64 12.75 6.93
C HIS A 23 -35.28 14.23 7.06
N LEU A 24 -34.30 14.73 6.28
CA LEU A 24 -33.92 16.14 6.31
C LEU A 24 -35.10 17.08 5.96
N VAL A 25 -35.95 16.71 4.99
CA VAL A 25 -37.19 17.45 4.70
C VAL A 25 -38.11 17.53 5.93
N LYS A 26 -38.34 16.40 6.63
CA LYS A 26 -39.15 16.36 7.86
C LYS A 26 -38.56 17.24 8.97
N GLN A 27 -37.24 17.34 9.03
CA GLN A 27 -36.52 18.19 9.99
C GLN A 27 -36.52 19.68 9.60
N GLY A 28 -37.20 20.06 8.52
CA GLY A 28 -37.38 21.45 8.09
C GLY A 28 -36.29 22.00 7.19
N TYR A 29 -35.40 21.17 6.65
CA TYR A 29 -34.43 21.59 5.63
C TYR A 29 -35.10 21.79 4.27
N ALA A 30 -34.70 22.82 3.55
CA ALA A 30 -35.02 22.93 2.12
C ALA A 30 -34.05 22.03 1.33
N VAL A 31 -34.50 20.82 0.99
CA VAL A 31 -33.68 19.82 0.30
C VAL A 31 -33.98 19.80 -1.19
N THR A 32 -32.97 19.93 -2.04
CA THR A 32 -33.08 19.68 -3.49
C THR A 32 -32.40 18.38 -3.87
N GLY A 33 -33.18 17.43 -4.37
CA GLY A 33 -32.71 16.12 -4.79
C GLY A 33 -32.39 16.04 -6.28
N PHE A 34 -31.40 15.22 -6.62
CA PHE A 34 -31.14 14.77 -7.98
C PHE A 34 -30.91 13.25 -8.00
N ASP A 35 -31.48 12.59 -9.00
CA ASP A 35 -31.27 11.18 -9.30
C ASP A 35 -31.41 10.99 -10.82
N VAL A 36 -30.67 10.03 -11.38
CA VAL A 36 -30.76 9.69 -12.80
C VAL A 36 -32.11 9.03 -13.15
N TRP A 37 -32.81 8.50 -12.15
CA TRP A 37 -34.08 7.82 -12.30
C TRP A 37 -35.27 8.75 -12.00
N GLY A 38 -35.94 9.22 -13.07
CA GLY A 38 -37.08 10.14 -12.95
C GLY A 38 -38.15 9.75 -11.91
N PRO A 39 -38.59 8.48 -11.80
CA PRO A 39 -39.58 8.08 -10.81
C PRO A 39 -39.19 8.31 -9.34
N THR A 40 -37.90 8.27 -8.97
CA THR A 40 -37.49 8.58 -7.59
C THR A 40 -37.57 10.08 -7.32
N LEU A 41 -37.35 10.95 -8.32
CA LEU A 41 -37.54 12.39 -8.22
C LEU A 41 -39.02 12.74 -7.99
N GLU A 42 -39.94 12.15 -8.76
CA GLU A 42 -41.38 12.38 -8.56
C GLU A 42 -41.83 11.95 -7.17
N LYS A 43 -41.35 10.79 -6.70
CA LYS A 43 -41.61 10.32 -5.34
C LYS A 43 -41.03 11.26 -4.28
N PHE A 44 -39.84 11.82 -4.51
CA PHE A 44 -39.20 12.74 -3.57
C PHE A 44 -39.91 14.09 -3.50
N LYS A 45 -40.34 14.60 -4.66
CA LYS A 45 -41.18 15.79 -4.76
C LYS A 45 -42.51 15.62 -4.01
N ALA A 46 -43.16 14.47 -4.15
CA ALA A 46 -44.36 14.13 -3.39
C ALA A 46 -44.12 14.04 -1.87
N ALA A 47 -42.88 13.73 -1.45
CA ALA A 47 -42.47 13.71 -0.05
C ALA A 47 -42.09 15.11 0.50
N GLY A 48 -42.26 16.19 -0.29
CA GLY A 48 -41.98 17.57 0.12
C GLY A 48 -40.59 18.09 -0.25
N GLY A 49 -39.80 17.29 -0.97
CA GLY A 49 -38.51 17.72 -1.49
C GLY A 49 -38.62 18.59 -2.76
N LEU A 50 -37.58 19.37 -3.04
CA LEU A 50 -37.37 20.01 -4.34
C LEU A 50 -36.55 19.07 -5.24
N THR A 51 -36.62 19.23 -6.55
CA THR A 51 -35.90 18.37 -7.52
C THR A 51 -35.16 19.22 -8.54
N ALA A 52 -34.01 18.73 -8.99
CA ALA A 52 -33.24 19.29 -10.09
C ALA A 52 -33.08 18.28 -11.22
N THR A 53 -32.77 18.75 -12.43
CA THR A 53 -32.57 17.88 -13.61
C THR A 53 -31.11 17.56 -13.87
N THR A 54 -30.18 18.26 -13.21
CA THR A 54 -28.75 18.00 -13.26
C THR A 54 -28.09 18.11 -11.87
N PRO A 55 -26.92 17.47 -11.65
CA PRO A 55 -26.15 17.64 -10.42
C PRO A 55 -25.79 19.11 -10.14
N ALA A 56 -25.38 19.87 -11.16
CA ALA A 56 -25.08 21.29 -11.03
C ALA A 56 -26.28 22.12 -10.52
N GLU A 57 -27.45 21.97 -11.13
CA GLU A 57 -28.68 22.61 -10.64
C GLU A 57 -29.02 22.18 -9.21
N ALA A 58 -28.76 20.91 -8.88
CA ALA A 58 -29.03 20.36 -7.57
C ALA A 58 -28.18 21.02 -6.49
N VAL A 59 -26.96 21.48 -6.76
CA VAL A 59 -26.05 22.05 -5.75
C VAL A 59 -25.96 23.58 -5.77
N ALA A 60 -26.44 24.24 -6.82
CA ALA A 60 -26.39 25.69 -6.96
C ALA A 60 -26.99 26.41 -5.73
N GLY A 61 -26.19 27.31 -5.12
CA GLY A 61 -26.59 28.12 -3.98
C GLY A 61 -26.73 27.37 -2.64
N LYS A 62 -26.28 26.11 -2.54
CA LYS A 62 -26.43 25.29 -1.32
C LYS A 62 -25.11 25.12 -0.59
N ALA A 63 -25.14 25.31 0.73
CA ALA A 63 -23.96 25.17 1.58
C ALA A 63 -23.55 23.70 1.82
N PHE A 64 -24.46 22.76 1.57
CA PHE A 64 -24.24 21.33 1.78
C PHE A 64 -24.64 20.53 0.55
N CYS A 65 -23.80 19.55 0.20
CA CYS A 65 -24.07 18.53 -0.81
C CYS A 65 -23.82 17.15 -0.24
N VAL A 66 -24.89 16.34 -0.11
CA VAL A 66 -24.78 14.93 0.25
C VAL A 66 -24.79 14.10 -1.02
N CYS A 67 -23.75 13.29 -1.25
CA CYS A 67 -23.64 12.37 -2.37
C CYS A 67 -23.77 10.92 -1.89
N MET A 68 -24.87 10.27 -2.27
CA MET A 68 -25.27 8.93 -1.83
C MET A 68 -25.66 8.06 -3.03
N VAL A 69 -24.64 7.59 -3.73
CA VAL A 69 -24.72 6.71 -4.91
C VAL A 69 -24.11 5.34 -4.61
N ALA A 70 -24.23 4.39 -5.53
CA ALA A 70 -23.83 3.00 -5.26
C ALA A 70 -22.32 2.78 -5.38
N THR A 71 -21.65 3.45 -6.33
CA THR A 71 -20.24 3.20 -6.68
C THR A 71 -19.40 4.46 -6.78
N ALA A 72 -18.08 4.32 -6.65
CA ALA A 72 -17.11 5.39 -6.85
C ALA A 72 -17.21 6.00 -8.26
N GLN A 73 -17.46 5.19 -9.29
CA GLN A 73 -17.61 5.68 -10.66
C GLN A 73 -18.87 6.53 -10.86
N GLN A 74 -19.98 6.18 -10.18
CA GLN A 74 -21.17 7.04 -10.16
C GLN A 74 -20.88 8.35 -9.44
N ALA A 75 -20.15 8.31 -8.32
CA ALA A 75 -19.76 9.51 -7.58
C ALA A 75 -18.86 10.41 -8.44
N GLN A 76 -17.87 9.84 -9.12
CA GLN A 76 -16.98 10.54 -10.05
C GLN A 76 -17.79 11.25 -11.14
N SER A 77 -18.70 10.53 -11.77
CA SER A 77 -19.52 11.04 -12.87
C SER A 77 -20.38 12.24 -12.45
N VAL A 78 -21.11 12.12 -11.33
CA VAL A 78 -22.00 13.21 -10.88
C VAL A 78 -21.25 14.39 -10.25
N LEU A 79 -20.09 14.14 -9.65
CA LEU A 79 -19.33 15.18 -8.95
C LEU A 79 -18.41 15.95 -9.89
N LEU A 80 -17.67 15.28 -10.78
CA LEU A 80 -16.53 15.84 -11.51
C LEU A 80 -16.68 15.86 -13.03
N GLU A 81 -17.50 15.01 -13.63
CA GLU A 81 -17.48 14.80 -15.08
C GLU A 81 -18.55 15.60 -15.85
N GLY A 82 -18.12 16.29 -16.91
CA GLY A 82 -18.99 16.98 -17.84
C GLY A 82 -19.43 18.39 -17.40
N PRO A 83 -20.12 19.13 -18.28
CA PRO A 83 -20.48 20.54 -18.05
C PRO A 83 -21.50 20.74 -16.91
N ASN A 84 -22.21 19.67 -16.53
CA ASN A 84 -23.26 19.69 -15.51
C ASN A 84 -22.84 18.99 -14.20
N ALA A 85 -21.56 18.72 -14.01
CA ALA A 85 -21.02 18.13 -12.79
C ALA A 85 -21.29 19.03 -11.58
N ALA A 86 -21.49 18.44 -10.39
CA ALA A 86 -21.82 19.20 -9.18
C ALA A 86 -20.78 20.28 -8.87
N ILE A 87 -19.48 20.00 -9.01
CA ILE A 87 -18.43 20.96 -8.66
C ILE A 87 -18.44 22.25 -9.49
N THR A 88 -19.15 22.29 -10.63
CA THR A 88 -19.18 23.47 -11.51
C THR A 88 -19.95 24.64 -10.89
N THR A 89 -20.92 24.35 -10.01
CA THR A 89 -21.85 25.35 -9.43
C THR A 89 -21.97 25.25 -7.91
N LEU A 90 -21.30 24.27 -7.29
CA LEU A 90 -21.21 24.16 -5.84
C LEU A 90 -20.59 25.44 -5.26
N PRO A 91 -21.23 26.14 -4.30
CA PRO A 91 -20.72 27.40 -3.75
C PRO A 91 -19.35 27.28 -3.10
N LYS A 92 -18.66 28.43 -2.95
CA LYS A 92 -17.37 28.48 -2.26
C LYS A 92 -17.53 28.14 -0.77
N GLY A 93 -16.65 27.29 -0.24
CA GLY A 93 -16.70 26.88 1.17
C GLY A 93 -17.83 25.91 1.51
N ALA A 94 -18.54 25.37 0.51
CA ALA A 94 -19.60 24.38 0.74
C ALA A 94 -19.02 23.04 1.19
N ALA A 95 -19.77 22.33 2.03
CA ALA A 95 -19.42 20.98 2.46
C ALA A 95 -19.98 19.92 1.50
N LEU A 96 -19.09 19.06 0.99
CA LEU A 96 -19.41 17.91 0.16
C LEU A 96 -19.28 16.64 1.01
N LEU A 97 -20.42 16.08 1.42
CA LEU A 97 -20.51 14.85 2.21
C LEU A 97 -20.64 13.66 1.25
N LEU A 98 -19.55 12.92 1.08
CA LEU A 98 -19.59 11.65 0.35
C LEU A 98 -20.03 10.56 1.31
N SER A 99 -21.30 10.17 1.23
CA SER A 99 -21.91 9.17 2.14
C SER A 99 -22.02 7.77 1.54
N SER A 100 -21.40 7.58 0.37
CA SER A 100 -21.37 6.32 -0.37
C SER A 100 -20.29 5.39 0.19
N THR A 101 -20.50 4.07 0.16
CA THR A 101 -19.42 3.11 0.45
C THR A 101 -18.54 2.95 -0.79
N VAL A 102 -17.33 3.51 -0.72
CA VAL A 102 -16.36 3.60 -1.82
C VAL A 102 -14.94 3.26 -1.31
N PRO A 103 -13.99 2.92 -2.19
CA PRO A 103 -12.59 2.76 -1.83
C PRO A 103 -11.98 4.02 -1.20
N CYS A 104 -11.04 3.82 -0.27
CA CYS A 104 -10.32 4.91 0.41
C CYS A 104 -9.43 5.73 -0.55
N ASP A 105 -8.74 5.07 -1.49
CA ASP A 105 -7.99 5.80 -2.54
C ASP A 105 -8.88 6.68 -3.40
N TYR A 106 -10.08 6.23 -3.72
CA TYR A 106 -11.01 7.03 -4.50
C TYR A 106 -11.30 8.35 -3.79
N VAL A 107 -11.61 8.35 -2.50
CA VAL A 107 -11.90 9.60 -1.78
C VAL A 107 -10.68 10.50 -1.66
N GLN A 108 -9.49 9.93 -1.46
CA GLN A 108 -8.23 10.67 -1.48
C GLN A 108 -7.93 11.25 -2.88
N SER A 109 -8.27 10.54 -3.95
CA SER A 109 -8.14 11.02 -5.32
C SER A 109 -9.16 12.12 -5.65
N LEU A 110 -10.35 12.06 -5.05
CA LEU A 110 -11.38 13.08 -5.18
C LEU A 110 -10.92 14.40 -4.55
N GLU A 111 -10.27 14.37 -3.39
CA GLU A 111 -9.65 15.56 -2.77
C GLU A 111 -8.64 16.21 -3.71
N LYS A 112 -7.70 15.43 -4.25
CA LYS A 112 -6.70 15.91 -5.22
C LYS A 112 -7.33 16.46 -6.50
N SER A 113 -8.40 15.83 -6.96
CA SER A 113 -9.13 16.26 -8.18
C SER A 113 -9.86 17.59 -7.95
N LEU A 114 -10.42 17.81 -6.75
CA LEU A 114 -11.00 19.09 -6.36
C LEU A 114 -9.93 20.19 -6.35
N GLU A 115 -8.76 19.92 -5.78
CA GLU A 115 -7.63 20.87 -5.79
C GLU A 115 -7.19 21.22 -7.23
N ALA A 116 -6.99 20.20 -8.08
CA ALA A 116 -6.60 20.37 -9.47
C ALA A 116 -7.65 21.16 -10.29
N ALA A 117 -8.93 21.05 -9.95
CA ALA A 117 -10.02 21.82 -10.54
C ALA A 117 -10.13 23.26 -9.99
N GLY A 118 -9.19 23.71 -9.15
CA GLY A 118 -9.24 25.01 -8.49
C GLY A 118 -10.34 25.11 -7.42
N ARG A 119 -10.81 23.97 -6.93
CA ARG A 119 -11.89 23.80 -5.94
C ARG A 119 -11.40 23.34 -4.57
N GLY A 120 -10.16 23.69 -4.20
CA GLY A 120 -9.64 23.48 -2.84
C GLY A 120 -10.42 24.20 -1.73
N ASP A 121 -11.38 25.06 -2.10
CA ASP A 121 -12.35 25.69 -1.20
C ASP A 121 -13.49 24.74 -0.76
N VAL A 122 -13.69 23.60 -1.43
CA VAL A 122 -14.75 22.64 -1.08
C VAL A 122 -14.33 21.84 0.15
N LEU A 123 -15.19 21.82 1.16
CA LEU A 123 -14.96 21.08 2.39
C LEU A 123 -15.42 19.63 2.21
N LEU A 124 -14.52 18.77 1.72
CA LEU A 124 -14.80 17.35 1.53
C LEU A 124 -14.95 16.62 2.87
N VAL A 125 -15.97 15.77 2.97
CA VAL A 125 -16.26 14.94 4.14
C VAL A 125 -16.51 13.50 3.67
N ASP A 126 -15.57 12.61 3.99
CA ASP A 126 -15.68 11.16 3.80
C ASP A 126 -16.60 10.61 4.90
N SER A 127 -17.87 10.35 4.60
CA SER A 127 -18.91 10.04 5.62
C SER A 127 -19.82 8.86 5.25
N PRO A 128 -19.28 7.68 4.88
CA PRO A 128 -20.09 6.50 4.65
C PRO A 128 -20.97 6.15 5.85
N VAL A 129 -22.07 5.45 5.59
CA VAL A 129 -23.12 5.21 6.60
C VAL A 129 -23.47 3.72 6.74
N SER A 130 -24.13 3.39 7.86
CA SER A 130 -24.64 2.07 8.19
C SER A 130 -25.95 2.18 8.97
N GLY A 131 -26.86 1.21 8.80
CA GLY A 131 -28.15 1.18 9.51
C GLY A 131 -29.37 0.84 8.66
N GLY A 132 -29.22 0.79 7.33
CA GLY A 132 -30.30 0.43 6.41
C GLY A 132 -31.37 1.51 6.26
N VAL A 133 -32.37 1.22 5.43
CA VAL A 133 -33.40 2.19 5.00
C VAL A 133 -34.23 2.74 6.17
N ALA A 134 -34.52 1.91 7.17
CA ALA A 134 -35.28 2.32 8.35
C ALA A 134 -34.55 3.42 9.14
N ARG A 135 -33.30 3.15 9.55
CA ARG A 135 -32.50 4.14 10.29
C ARG A 135 -32.15 5.38 9.46
N ALA A 136 -32.05 5.24 8.14
CA ALA A 136 -31.92 6.38 7.24
C ALA A 136 -33.15 7.31 7.28
N ALA A 137 -34.36 6.74 7.28
CA ALA A 137 -35.61 7.49 7.33
C ALA A 137 -35.89 8.15 8.70
N ASP A 138 -35.28 7.61 9.75
CA ASP A 138 -35.39 8.08 11.13
C ASP A 138 -34.24 9.03 11.53
N GLY A 139 -33.21 9.19 10.70
CA GLY A 139 -32.02 9.99 11.01
C GLY A 139 -31.15 9.41 12.12
N THR A 140 -31.16 8.09 12.29
CA THR A 140 -30.45 7.40 13.37
C THR A 140 -29.33 6.53 12.83
N LEU A 141 -28.71 6.91 11.70
CA LEU A 141 -27.65 6.14 11.08
C LEU A 141 -26.40 6.10 11.97
N SER A 142 -25.61 5.03 11.79
CA SER A 142 -24.21 5.08 12.18
C SER A 142 -23.45 5.75 11.04
N ILE A 143 -22.75 6.85 11.32
CA ILE A 143 -21.97 7.58 10.32
C ILE A 143 -20.50 7.54 10.72
N MET A 144 -19.65 7.13 9.78
CA MET A 144 -18.20 7.04 9.96
C MET A 144 -17.57 8.18 9.17
N ALA A 145 -17.17 9.26 9.84
CA ALA A 145 -16.78 10.50 9.19
C ALA A 145 -15.29 10.82 9.38
N GLY A 146 -14.52 10.80 8.28
CA GLY A 146 -13.14 11.30 8.20
C GLY A 146 -13.09 12.61 7.42
N MET A 147 -12.51 13.66 8.00
CA MET A 147 -12.46 14.99 7.40
C MET A 147 -11.41 15.87 8.09
N SER A 148 -11.14 17.06 7.54
CA SER A 148 -10.33 18.10 8.21
C SER A 148 -11.11 18.81 9.33
N ASP A 149 -10.41 19.45 10.27
CA ASP A 149 -11.07 20.24 11.34
C ASP A 149 -11.96 21.36 10.79
N ALA A 150 -11.55 21.99 9.68
CA ALA A 150 -12.33 23.02 9.00
C ALA A 150 -13.64 22.45 8.43
N ALA A 151 -13.57 21.28 7.79
CA ALA A 151 -14.75 20.59 7.29
C ALA A 151 -15.66 20.12 8.44
N LEU A 152 -15.09 19.61 9.53
CA LEU A 152 -15.82 19.20 10.72
C LEU A 152 -16.62 20.36 11.34
N ALA A 153 -16.01 21.55 11.46
CA ALA A 153 -16.66 22.72 12.02
C ALA A 153 -17.94 23.11 11.25
N VAL A 154 -17.96 22.90 9.93
CA VAL A 154 -19.09 23.22 9.07
C VAL A 154 -20.10 22.06 8.96
N ALA A 155 -19.61 20.83 8.80
CA ALA A 155 -20.44 19.66 8.49
C ALA A 155 -21.09 19.01 9.72
N ARG A 156 -20.53 19.19 10.91
CA ARG A 156 -21.00 18.51 12.14
C ARG A 156 -22.50 18.66 12.42
N PRO A 157 -23.14 19.84 12.26
CA PRO A 157 -24.58 19.98 12.49
C PRO A 157 -25.42 19.09 11.56
N LEU A 158 -25.06 19.02 10.27
CA LEU A 158 -25.80 18.19 9.31
C LEU A 158 -25.53 16.69 9.52
N LEU A 159 -24.29 16.32 9.84
CA LEU A 159 -23.95 14.95 10.21
C LEU A 159 -24.74 14.48 11.44
N ALA A 160 -24.84 15.32 12.47
CA ALA A 160 -25.59 15.01 13.69
C ALA A 160 -27.10 14.89 13.46
N GLU A 161 -27.66 15.61 12.48
CA GLU A 161 -29.08 15.49 12.12
C GLU A 161 -29.41 14.13 11.46
N MET A 162 -28.43 13.51 10.79
CA MET A 162 -28.60 12.24 10.08
C MET A 162 -28.12 11.01 10.88
N ALA A 163 -27.48 11.23 12.03
CA ALA A 163 -26.87 10.19 12.84
C ALA A 163 -27.57 10.01 14.19
N ASP A 164 -27.54 8.78 14.70
CA ASP A 164 -27.74 8.57 16.13
C ASP A 164 -26.60 9.27 16.89
N PRO A 165 -26.88 10.09 17.93
CA PRO A 165 -25.84 10.84 18.65
C PRO A 165 -24.71 9.97 19.21
N ALA A 166 -24.99 8.72 19.58
CA ALA A 166 -23.99 7.78 20.07
C ALA A 166 -23.25 7.05 18.94
N LYS A 167 -23.66 7.23 17.68
CA LYS A 167 -23.14 6.51 16.51
C LYS A 167 -22.67 7.45 15.39
N LEU A 168 -22.39 8.71 15.73
CA LEU A 168 -21.60 9.61 14.91
C LEU A 168 -20.11 9.44 15.26
N TYR A 169 -19.41 8.63 14.47
CA TYR A 169 -18.01 8.31 14.65
C TYR A 169 -17.16 9.31 13.87
N ILE A 170 -16.44 10.19 14.57
CA ILE A 170 -15.40 11.02 13.95
C ILE A 170 -14.12 10.19 13.93
N VAL A 171 -13.72 9.78 12.73
CA VAL A 171 -12.60 8.84 12.53
C VAL A 171 -11.33 9.64 12.31
N GLN A 172 -10.31 9.37 13.12
CA GLN A 172 -9.01 10.00 12.99
C GLN A 172 -8.29 9.50 11.73
N GLY A 173 -7.51 10.38 11.08
CA GLY A 173 -6.79 10.07 9.85
C GLY A 173 -7.21 10.88 8.62
N GLY A 174 -8.23 11.75 8.75
CA GLY A 174 -8.64 12.64 7.67
C GLY A 174 -9.43 11.94 6.56
N ILE A 175 -9.30 12.42 5.32
CA ILE A 175 -9.98 11.84 4.16
C ILE A 175 -9.51 10.39 3.91
N GLY A 176 -10.48 9.49 3.76
CA GLY A 176 -10.27 8.05 3.59
C GLY A 176 -10.41 7.24 4.87
N ALA A 177 -10.32 7.87 6.05
CA ALA A 177 -10.47 7.18 7.33
C ALA A 177 -11.91 6.68 7.56
N GLY A 178 -12.92 7.46 7.17
CA GLY A 178 -14.32 7.06 7.24
C GLY A 178 -14.60 5.85 6.34
N SER A 179 -14.09 5.90 5.10
CA SER A 179 -14.15 4.82 4.12
C SER A 179 -13.44 3.55 4.61
N ASN A 180 -12.26 3.65 5.22
CA ASN A 180 -11.57 2.51 5.84
C ASN A 180 -12.38 1.91 6.99
N MET A 181 -12.94 2.75 7.86
CA MET A 181 -13.77 2.27 8.98
C MET A 181 -15.02 1.53 8.47
N LYS A 182 -15.67 2.07 7.43
CA LYS A 182 -16.80 1.40 6.78
C LYS A 182 -16.39 0.09 6.11
N MET A 183 -15.26 0.06 5.43
CA MET A 183 -14.74 -1.14 4.78
C MET A 183 -14.50 -2.27 5.79
N VAL A 184 -13.85 -1.99 6.93
CA VAL A 184 -13.67 -3.00 7.98
C VAL A 184 -15.01 -3.46 8.55
N HIS A 185 -15.95 -2.54 8.77
CA HIS A 185 -17.32 -2.90 9.16
C HIS A 185 -17.96 -3.87 8.16
N GLN A 186 -17.71 -3.69 6.85
CA GLN A 186 -18.22 -4.57 5.81
C GLN A 186 -17.51 -5.94 5.74
N VAL A 187 -16.34 -6.16 6.36
CA VAL A 187 -15.73 -7.51 6.49
C VAL A 187 -16.69 -8.47 7.20
N LEU A 188 -17.24 -8.03 8.33
CA LEU A 188 -18.20 -8.82 9.11
C LEU A 188 -19.49 -9.05 8.31
N ALA A 189 -19.97 -8.03 7.60
CA ALA A 189 -21.13 -8.15 6.73
C ALA A 189 -20.90 -9.21 5.63
N ALA A 190 -19.79 -9.09 4.90
CA ALA A 190 -19.43 -9.97 3.80
C ALA A 190 -19.31 -11.42 4.25
N ILE A 191 -18.72 -11.69 5.41
CA ILE A 191 -18.60 -13.06 5.90
C ILE A 191 -19.94 -13.58 6.45
N GLN A 192 -20.61 -12.80 7.29
CA GLN A 192 -21.78 -13.28 8.02
C GLN A 192 -23.06 -13.41 7.15
N ILE A 193 -23.21 -12.61 6.09
CA ILE A 193 -24.30 -12.78 5.11
C ILE A 193 -24.18 -14.15 4.44
N LEU A 194 -22.98 -14.49 3.98
CA LEU A 194 -22.73 -15.80 3.38
C LEU A 194 -22.82 -16.91 4.43
N ALA A 195 -22.33 -16.69 5.65
CA ALA A 195 -22.45 -17.65 6.74
C ALA A 195 -23.91 -17.99 7.06
N ALA A 196 -24.83 -17.03 6.97
CA ALA A 196 -26.27 -17.28 7.11
C ALA A 196 -26.79 -18.20 6.00
N SER A 197 -26.38 -17.95 4.75
CA SER A 197 -26.78 -18.80 3.61
C SER A 197 -26.17 -20.20 3.70
N GLU A 198 -24.91 -20.31 4.08
CA GLU A 198 -24.18 -21.57 4.22
C GLU A 198 -24.74 -22.42 5.38
N SER A 199 -24.97 -21.82 6.54
CA SER A 199 -25.51 -22.52 7.71
C SER A 199 -26.95 -22.99 7.51
N MET A 200 -27.81 -22.15 6.93
CA MET A 200 -29.19 -22.55 6.61
C MET A 200 -29.26 -23.54 5.45
N GLY A 201 -28.38 -23.41 4.46
CA GLY A 201 -28.21 -24.41 3.41
C GLY A 201 -27.74 -25.75 3.98
N PHE A 202 -26.82 -25.75 4.94
CA PHE A 202 -26.39 -26.96 5.63
C PHE A 202 -27.51 -27.58 6.48
N ALA A 203 -28.28 -26.76 7.19
CA ALA A 203 -29.46 -27.21 7.92
C ALA A 203 -30.49 -27.89 6.99
N ASP A 204 -30.75 -27.30 5.81
CA ASP A 204 -31.61 -27.92 4.81
C ASP A 204 -31.05 -29.28 4.36
N GLN A 205 -29.75 -29.37 4.06
CA GLN A 205 -29.10 -30.61 3.63
C GLN A 205 -29.13 -31.70 4.71
N LEU A 206 -29.07 -31.34 5.99
CA LEU A 206 -29.26 -32.24 7.14
C LEU A 206 -30.71 -32.68 7.34
N GLY A 207 -31.65 -32.08 6.61
CA GLY A 207 -33.08 -32.36 6.70
C GLY A 207 -33.77 -31.70 7.89
N LEU A 208 -33.19 -30.62 8.43
CA LEU A 208 -33.80 -29.84 9.51
C LEU A 208 -34.94 -28.96 8.99
N ASP A 209 -35.91 -28.70 9.86
CA ASP A 209 -36.86 -27.60 9.67
C ASP A 209 -36.12 -26.26 9.81
N LEU A 210 -36.15 -25.44 8.76
CA LEU A 210 -35.38 -24.20 8.71
C LEU A 210 -35.88 -23.16 9.73
N ALA A 211 -37.16 -23.13 10.06
CA ALA A 211 -37.68 -22.20 11.07
C ALA A 211 -37.20 -22.59 12.48
N LYS A 212 -37.16 -23.89 12.79
CA LYS A 212 -36.57 -24.40 14.05
C LYS A 212 -35.07 -24.16 14.11
N ALA A 213 -34.33 -24.43 13.03
CA ALA A 213 -32.89 -24.17 12.98
C ALA A 213 -32.57 -22.68 13.16
N GLN A 214 -33.34 -21.79 12.49
CA GLN A 214 -33.25 -20.35 12.69
C GLN A 214 -33.48 -19.97 14.16
N ALA A 215 -34.57 -20.44 14.77
CA ALA A 215 -34.88 -20.14 16.17
C ALA A 215 -33.78 -20.61 17.13
N ALA A 216 -33.21 -21.80 16.89
CA ALA A 216 -32.10 -22.33 17.69
C ALA A 216 -30.85 -21.45 17.59
N VAL A 217 -30.45 -21.04 16.38
CA VAL A 217 -29.30 -20.13 16.19
C VAL A 217 -29.53 -18.80 16.91
N LEU A 218 -30.73 -18.20 16.75
CA LEU A 218 -31.06 -16.92 17.37
C LEU A 218 -31.04 -16.95 18.91
N ALA A 219 -31.36 -18.11 19.50
CA ALA A 219 -31.34 -18.32 20.94
C ALA A 219 -29.96 -18.72 21.50
N SER A 220 -28.94 -18.86 20.65
CA SER A 220 -27.63 -19.41 21.01
C SER A 220 -26.51 -18.37 21.02
N ASP A 221 -25.31 -18.80 21.43
CA ASP A 221 -24.07 -18.04 21.30
C ASP A 221 -23.49 -18.01 19.86
N ALA A 222 -24.13 -18.69 18.90
CA ALA A 222 -23.83 -18.57 17.48
C ALA A 222 -24.53 -17.37 16.80
N TRP A 223 -25.32 -16.61 17.56
CA TRP A 223 -26.05 -15.44 17.06
C TRP A 223 -25.14 -14.40 16.41
N ASN A 224 -25.60 -13.86 15.28
CA ASN A 224 -25.04 -12.69 14.63
C ASN A 224 -26.13 -11.88 13.92
N TRP A 225 -25.90 -10.57 13.78
CA TRP A 225 -26.87 -9.61 13.27
C TRP A 225 -27.29 -9.91 11.83
N MET A 226 -26.34 -10.32 10.98
CA MET A 226 -26.62 -10.62 9.57
C MET A 226 -27.53 -11.83 9.43
N PHE A 227 -27.32 -12.89 10.23
CA PHE A 227 -28.19 -14.06 10.28
C PHE A 227 -29.62 -13.68 10.66
N GLU A 228 -29.81 -12.94 11.77
CA GLU A 228 -31.13 -12.50 12.22
C GLU A 228 -31.87 -11.69 11.16
N HIS A 229 -31.16 -10.82 10.44
CA HIS A 229 -31.78 -10.00 9.42
C HIS A 229 -32.05 -10.74 8.11
N ARG A 230 -31.27 -11.76 7.71
CA ARG A 230 -31.42 -12.43 6.39
C ARG A 230 -32.35 -13.62 6.42
N THR A 231 -32.28 -14.41 7.49
CA THR A 231 -33.04 -15.65 7.57
C THR A 231 -34.56 -15.48 7.48
N PRO A 232 -35.21 -14.40 7.99
CA PRO A 232 -36.62 -14.18 7.73
C PRO A 232 -36.94 -14.04 6.24
N ARG A 233 -36.06 -13.39 5.47
CA ARG A 233 -36.23 -13.24 4.01
C ARG A 233 -35.98 -14.55 3.26
N MET A 234 -35.11 -15.42 3.75
CA MET A 234 -34.94 -16.77 3.20
C MET A 234 -36.25 -17.58 3.28
N LEU A 235 -37.01 -17.40 4.35
CA LEU A 235 -38.30 -18.07 4.56
C LEU A 235 -39.47 -17.44 3.78
N THR A 236 -39.31 -16.22 3.26
CA THR A 236 -40.34 -15.48 2.50
C THR A 236 -39.97 -15.31 1.03
N GLU A 237 -39.23 -16.27 0.45
CA GLU A 237 -38.78 -16.22 -0.95
C GLU A 237 -38.07 -14.90 -1.31
N PHE A 238 -37.19 -14.46 -0.41
CA PHE A 238 -36.27 -13.33 -0.57
C PHE A 238 -36.94 -11.96 -0.62
N LYS A 239 -38.19 -11.85 -0.11
CA LYS A 239 -38.97 -10.60 -0.11
C LYS A 239 -39.22 -10.03 1.30
N PRO A 240 -39.31 -8.69 1.42
CA PRO A 240 -38.97 -7.68 0.40
C PRO A 240 -37.45 -7.62 0.17
N ILE A 241 -37.02 -7.16 -1.00
CA ILE A 241 -35.59 -6.93 -1.28
C ILE A 241 -35.11 -5.78 -0.39
N ALA A 242 -34.20 -6.08 0.51
CA ALA A 242 -33.59 -5.11 1.42
C ALA A 242 -32.18 -4.72 0.97
N SER A 243 -31.41 -5.66 0.43
CA SER A 243 -30.03 -5.47 -0.02
C SER A 243 -29.74 -6.46 -1.13
N ALA A 244 -29.28 -6.00 -2.29
CA ALA A 244 -29.02 -6.88 -3.43
C ALA A 244 -27.65 -7.56 -3.34
N VAL A 245 -27.49 -8.74 -3.96
CA VAL A 245 -26.19 -9.44 -4.06
C VAL A 245 -25.12 -8.53 -4.70
N ASN A 246 -25.50 -7.72 -5.70
CA ASN A 246 -24.62 -6.73 -6.33
C ASN A 246 -24.04 -5.70 -5.35
N ILE A 247 -24.73 -5.40 -4.25
CA ILE A 247 -24.24 -4.45 -3.24
C ILE A 247 -23.14 -5.11 -2.39
N ILE A 248 -23.40 -6.31 -1.87
CA ILE A 248 -22.42 -6.97 -1.01
C ILE A 248 -21.17 -7.39 -1.80
N ILE A 249 -21.30 -7.83 -3.06
CA ILE A 249 -20.12 -8.18 -3.86
C ILE A 249 -19.27 -6.94 -4.17
N LYS A 250 -19.90 -5.78 -4.42
CA LYS A 250 -19.20 -4.50 -4.60
C LYS A 250 -18.43 -4.13 -3.33
N ASP A 251 -19.07 -4.18 -2.16
CA ASP A 251 -18.40 -3.90 -0.89
C ASP A 251 -17.29 -4.91 -0.60
N THR A 252 -17.51 -6.19 -0.90
CA THR A 252 -16.49 -7.24 -0.76
C THR A 252 -15.29 -6.97 -1.65
N GLY A 253 -15.51 -6.50 -2.89
CA GLY A 253 -14.45 -6.10 -3.81
C GLY A 253 -13.61 -4.92 -3.30
N ILE A 254 -14.22 -3.96 -2.59
CA ILE A 254 -13.48 -2.87 -1.92
C ILE A 254 -12.55 -3.45 -0.86
N ILE A 255 -13.05 -4.37 -0.03
CA ILE A 255 -12.27 -5.01 1.04
C ILE A 255 -11.10 -5.79 0.45
N THR A 256 -11.32 -6.63 -0.56
CA THR A 256 -10.25 -7.48 -1.12
C THR A 256 -9.25 -6.65 -1.92
N ALA A 257 -9.66 -5.56 -2.58
CA ALA A 257 -8.75 -4.62 -3.24
C ALA A 257 -7.82 -3.93 -2.23
N GLU A 258 -8.38 -3.42 -1.13
CA GLU A 258 -7.59 -2.77 -0.08
C GLU A 258 -6.67 -3.77 0.64
N ALA A 259 -7.15 -4.99 0.88
CA ALA A 259 -6.37 -6.07 1.45
C ALA A 259 -5.13 -6.37 0.60
N ARG A 260 -5.29 -6.46 -0.74
CA ARG A 260 -4.16 -6.63 -1.68
C ARG A 260 -3.22 -5.41 -1.64
N ARG A 261 -3.76 -4.18 -1.61
CA ARG A 261 -2.97 -2.94 -1.54
C ARG A 261 -2.18 -2.80 -0.24
N SER A 262 -2.74 -3.28 0.86
CA SER A 262 -2.12 -3.26 2.20
C SER A 262 -1.32 -4.54 2.50
N ALA A 263 -1.14 -5.42 1.51
CA ALA A 263 -0.52 -6.74 1.66
C ALA A 263 -1.06 -7.56 2.85
N PHE A 264 -2.35 -7.42 3.14
CA PHE A 264 -3.02 -8.09 4.23
C PHE A 264 -3.87 -9.26 3.71
N PRO A 265 -3.70 -10.49 4.24
CA PRO A 265 -4.51 -11.63 3.81
C PRO A 265 -5.90 -11.63 4.45
N THR A 266 -6.94 -11.42 3.65
CA THR A 266 -8.35 -11.59 4.07
C THR A 266 -8.87 -12.96 3.65
N LEU A 267 -8.53 -14.01 4.41
CA LEU A 267 -8.80 -15.41 4.04
C LEU A 267 -10.30 -15.69 3.85
N LEU A 268 -11.13 -15.34 4.83
CA LEU A 268 -12.56 -15.62 4.78
C LEU A 268 -13.28 -14.68 3.82
N THR A 269 -12.93 -13.39 3.82
CA THR A 269 -13.55 -12.44 2.89
C THR A 269 -13.24 -12.80 1.44
N SER A 270 -12.01 -13.24 1.14
CA SER A 270 -11.64 -13.70 -0.21
C SER A 270 -12.46 -14.92 -0.63
N VAL A 271 -12.71 -15.87 0.28
CA VAL A 271 -13.61 -17.01 0.01
C VAL A 271 -15.04 -16.52 -0.23
N ALA A 272 -15.53 -15.59 0.60
CA ALA A 272 -16.86 -15.03 0.43
C ALA A 272 -17.03 -14.34 -0.94
N GLU A 273 -16.02 -13.56 -1.37
CA GLU A 273 -15.98 -12.92 -2.70
C GLU A 273 -16.17 -13.95 -3.83
N GLN A 274 -15.43 -15.06 -3.79
CA GLN A 274 -15.53 -16.10 -4.82
C GLN A 274 -16.91 -16.77 -4.84
N VAL A 275 -17.51 -17.01 -3.67
CA VAL A 275 -18.86 -17.58 -3.59
C VAL A 275 -19.92 -16.58 -4.05
N TYR A 276 -19.75 -15.28 -3.79
CA TYR A 276 -20.59 -14.25 -4.37
C TYR A 276 -20.51 -14.23 -5.89
N TYR A 277 -19.32 -14.34 -6.48
CA TYR A 277 -19.17 -14.47 -7.93
C TYR A 277 -19.86 -15.72 -8.49
N ALA A 278 -19.87 -16.84 -7.76
CA ALA A 278 -20.65 -18.02 -8.16
C ALA A 278 -22.17 -17.72 -8.21
N GLY A 279 -22.69 -16.91 -7.29
CA GLY A 279 -24.07 -16.42 -7.33
C GLY A 279 -24.34 -15.46 -8.50
N ILE A 280 -23.42 -14.53 -8.76
CA ILE A 280 -23.49 -13.62 -9.91
C ILE A 280 -23.52 -14.39 -11.23
N GLY A 281 -22.68 -15.42 -11.37
CA GLY A 281 -22.66 -16.28 -12.56
C GLY A 281 -23.97 -17.04 -12.81
N ARG A 282 -24.84 -17.17 -11.79
CA ARG A 282 -26.19 -17.73 -11.89
C ARG A 282 -27.28 -16.67 -12.09
N GLY A 283 -26.92 -15.40 -12.21
CA GLY A 283 -27.86 -14.29 -12.41
C GLY A 283 -28.47 -13.73 -11.13
N PHE A 284 -27.95 -14.07 -9.94
CA PHE A 284 -28.54 -13.65 -8.66
C PHE A 284 -28.21 -12.20 -8.27
N GLY A 285 -27.44 -11.47 -9.09
CA GLY A 285 -26.97 -10.12 -8.78
C GLY A 285 -28.05 -9.13 -8.32
N PRO A 286 -29.19 -9.02 -9.01
CA PRO A 286 -30.29 -8.13 -8.63
C PRO A 286 -31.14 -8.63 -7.44
N ASP A 287 -31.01 -9.90 -7.06
CA ASP A 287 -31.82 -10.52 -6.02
C ASP A 287 -31.33 -10.11 -4.63
N ASP A 288 -32.17 -10.29 -3.60
CA ASP A 288 -31.77 -10.04 -2.21
C ASP A 288 -30.58 -10.92 -1.81
N ASP A 289 -29.69 -10.38 -0.98
CA ASP A 289 -28.48 -11.07 -0.52
C ASP A 289 -28.78 -12.36 0.27
N SER A 290 -29.98 -12.49 0.85
CA SER A 290 -30.47 -13.75 1.44
C SER A 290 -30.70 -14.88 0.43
N SER A 291 -30.83 -14.55 -0.86
CA SER A 291 -31.10 -15.53 -1.92
C SER A 291 -29.92 -16.45 -2.24
N LEU A 292 -28.73 -16.16 -1.70
CA LEU A 292 -27.53 -16.98 -1.86
C LEU A 292 -27.66 -18.37 -1.22
N ILE A 293 -28.64 -18.60 -0.33
CA ILE A 293 -29.00 -19.94 0.15
C ILE A 293 -29.27 -20.93 -1.01
N ARG A 294 -29.68 -20.42 -2.18
CA ARG A 294 -29.83 -21.20 -3.42
C ARG A 294 -28.54 -21.88 -3.87
N LEU A 295 -27.37 -21.31 -3.58
CA LEU A 295 -26.08 -21.96 -3.89
C LEU A 295 -25.91 -23.31 -3.17
N TYR A 296 -26.56 -23.47 -2.01
CA TYR A 296 -26.45 -24.64 -1.15
C TYR A 296 -27.64 -25.59 -1.30
N THR A 297 -28.81 -25.07 -1.67
CA THR A 297 -30.07 -25.83 -1.77
C THR A 297 -30.39 -26.28 -3.18
N GLU A 298 -30.06 -25.48 -4.21
CA GLU A 298 -30.29 -25.84 -5.62
C GLU A 298 -29.27 -26.89 -6.07
N GLY A 299 -29.67 -28.16 -6.01
CA GLY A 299 -28.81 -29.30 -6.31
C GLY A 299 -28.94 -30.45 -5.32
N LYS A 300 -29.63 -30.24 -4.20
CA LYS A 300 -30.01 -31.30 -3.26
C LYS A 300 -30.64 -32.48 -4.00
N GLY A 301 -30.18 -33.69 -3.67
CA GLY A 301 -30.61 -34.93 -4.31
C GLY A 301 -30.00 -35.24 -5.68
N LYS A 302 -29.23 -34.33 -6.30
CA LYS A 302 -28.59 -34.56 -7.61
C LYS A 302 -27.27 -35.35 -7.53
N ILE A 303 -26.68 -35.52 -6.35
CA ILE A 303 -25.33 -36.10 -6.14
C ILE A 303 -25.38 -37.55 -5.61
N GLY A 304 -26.51 -38.23 -5.82
CA GLY A 304 -26.79 -39.59 -5.34
C GLY A 304 -27.18 -39.64 -3.85
N PRO A 305 -27.45 -40.85 -3.31
CA PRO A 305 -27.77 -41.01 -1.90
C PRO A 305 -26.56 -40.62 -1.03
N VAL A 306 -26.86 -39.99 0.10
CA VAL A 306 -25.88 -39.54 1.08
C VAL A 306 -26.34 -39.94 2.49
N HIS A 307 -25.39 -40.23 3.38
CA HIS A 307 -25.67 -40.66 4.75
C HIS A 307 -24.77 -39.91 5.73
N GLY A 308 -25.39 -39.15 6.64
CA GLY A 308 -24.73 -38.51 7.76
C GLY A 308 -24.66 -39.41 8.99
N LEU A 309 -23.88 -39.01 9.99
CA LEU A 309 -23.79 -39.63 11.32
C LEU A 309 -24.74 -39.00 12.34
N ALA A 310 -25.20 -37.77 12.13
CA ALA A 310 -26.10 -37.10 13.07
C ALA A 310 -27.54 -37.65 12.94
N GLU A 311 -27.98 -38.42 13.94
CA GLU A 311 -29.24 -39.18 13.88
C GLU A 311 -30.49 -38.36 14.23
N ASN A 312 -30.38 -37.37 15.13
CA ASN A 312 -31.51 -36.57 15.63
C ASN A 312 -31.35 -35.07 15.34
N ASP A 313 -32.45 -34.33 15.49
CA ASP A 313 -32.49 -32.89 15.19
C ASP A 313 -31.57 -32.10 16.10
N GLU A 314 -31.43 -32.49 17.37
CA GLU A 314 -30.55 -31.83 18.33
C GLU A 314 -29.08 -31.90 17.91
N ALA A 315 -28.60 -33.09 17.53
CA ALA A 315 -27.22 -33.29 17.06
C ALA A 315 -26.94 -32.52 15.77
N LYS A 316 -27.92 -32.49 14.85
CA LYS A 316 -27.81 -31.73 13.60
C LYS A 316 -27.76 -30.23 13.84
N ILE A 317 -28.57 -29.72 14.78
CA ILE A 317 -28.55 -28.31 15.18
C ILE A 317 -27.18 -27.94 15.74
N GLU A 318 -26.59 -28.76 16.62
CA GLU A 318 -25.25 -28.49 17.16
C GLU A 318 -24.16 -28.41 16.07
N LEU A 319 -24.27 -29.18 14.98
CA LEU A 319 -23.35 -29.02 13.84
C LEU A 319 -23.50 -27.64 13.16
N VAL A 320 -24.73 -27.15 13.01
CA VAL A 320 -25.01 -25.80 12.47
C VAL A 320 -24.46 -24.72 13.41
N LEU A 321 -24.62 -24.89 14.73
CA LEU A 321 -24.07 -23.98 15.73
C LEU A 321 -22.53 -23.98 15.72
N GLY A 322 -21.90 -25.16 15.70
CA GLY A 322 -20.45 -25.32 15.62
C GLY A 322 -19.84 -24.67 14.37
N LEU A 323 -20.50 -24.82 13.22
CA LEU A 323 -20.14 -24.11 11.98
C LEU A 323 -20.14 -22.58 12.19
N LEU A 324 -21.23 -22.02 12.71
CA LEU A 324 -21.36 -20.58 12.90
C LEU A 324 -20.41 -20.03 13.96
N ARG A 325 -20.17 -20.73 15.08
CA ARG A 325 -19.19 -20.33 16.10
C ARG A 325 -17.80 -20.20 15.51
N GLY A 326 -17.36 -21.19 14.74
CA GLY A 326 -16.06 -21.16 14.06
C GLY A 326 -15.94 -20.02 13.05
N VAL A 327 -16.94 -19.86 12.18
CA VAL A 327 -16.95 -18.82 11.15
C VAL A 327 -16.98 -17.42 11.75
N THR A 328 -17.84 -17.17 12.74
CA THR A 328 -17.99 -15.84 13.35
C THR A 328 -16.78 -15.44 14.21
N LEU A 329 -16.10 -16.40 14.86
CA LEU A 329 -14.81 -16.16 15.52
C LEU A 329 -13.75 -15.70 14.51
N CYS A 330 -13.57 -16.44 13.41
CA CYS A 330 -12.63 -16.07 12.37
C CYS A 330 -12.97 -14.72 11.73
N ALA A 331 -14.26 -14.43 11.51
CA ALA A 331 -14.72 -13.15 10.98
C ALA A 331 -14.36 -11.97 11.91
N ALA A 332 -14.60 -12.13 13.22
CA ALA A 332 -14.24 -11.13 14.22
C ALA A 332 -12.73 -10.88 14.24
N ALA A 333 -11.93 -11.94 14.20
CA ALA A 333 -10.48 -11.83 14.16
C ALA A 333 -9.99 -11.17 12.86
N GLU A 334 -10.49 -11.56 11.69
CA GLU A 334 -10.12 -10.98 10.40
C GLU A 334 -10.46 -9.48 10.34
N ALA A 335 -11.65 -9.08 10.80
CA ALA A 335 -12.06 -7.68 10.82
C ALA A 335 -11.18 -6.81 11.73
N LEU A 336 -10.95 -7.23 12.97
CA LEU A 336 -10.10 -6.47 13.92
C LEU A 336 -8.64 -6.47 13.47
N ALA A 337 -8.17 -7.59 12.93
CA ALA A 337 -6.84 -7.71 12.34
C ALA A 337 -6.63 -6.79 11.14
N PHE A 338 -7.66 -6.62 10.32
CA PHE A 338 -7.59 -5.74 9.17
C PHE A 338 -7.69 -4.27 9.58
N ALA A 339 -8.52 -3.93 10.58
CA ALA A 339 -8.55 -2.58 11.18
C ALA A 339 -7.18 -2.14 11.71
N ASP A 340 -6.49 -3.02 12.44
CA ASP A 340 -5.14 -2.77 12.94
C ASP A 340 -4.16 -2.49 11.77
N ALA A 341 -4.22 -3.31 10.71
CA ALA A 341 -3.36 -3.17 9.54
C ALA A 341 -3.55 -1.84 8.80
N VAL A 342 -4.79 -1.33 8.72
CA VAL A 342 -5.12 -0.05 8.07
C VAL A 342 -5.12 1.15 9.03
N GLY A 343 -4.63 0.97 10.26
CA GLY A 343 -4.37 2.06 11.21
C GLY A 343 -5.60 2.67 11.88
N LEU A 344 -6.68 1.90 12.07
CA LEU A 344 -7.89 2.37 12.74
C LEU A 344 -7.83 2.18 14.26
N ASP A 345 -8.58 3.00 14.99
CA ASP A 345 -8.81 2.80 16.41
C ASP A 345 -9.68 1.55 16.64
N LEU A 346 -9.07 0.52 17.21
CA LEU A 346 -9.72 -0.77 17.46
C LEU A 346 -10.90 -0.68 18.43
N ASP A 347 -10.91 0.23 19.41
CA ASP A 347 -12.06 0.40 20.30
C ASP A 347 -13.24 1.01 19.54
N GLN A 348 -12.96 2.00 18.69
CA GLN A 348 -13.98 2.65 17.87
C GLN A 348 -14.56 1.67 16.84
N VAL A 349 -13.72 0.86 16.19
CA VAL A 349 -14.14 -0.20 15.27
C VAL A 349 -14.98 -1.25 16.00
N PHE A 350 -14.53 -1.69 17.18
CA PHE A 350 -15.27 -2.64 17.99
C PHE A 350 -16.67 -2.13 18.37
N ASP A 351 -16.75 -0.89 18.86
CA ASP A 351 -18.02 -0.26 19.22
C ASP A 351 -18.98 -0.16 18.02
N LEU A 352 -18.48 0.31 16.86
CA LEU A 352 -19.26 0.35 15.62
C LEU A 352 -19.77 -1.04 15.25
N CYS A 353 -18.88 -2.03 15.22
CA CYS A 353 -19.21 -3.37 14.75
C CYS A 353 -20.24 -4.05 15.66
N ILE A 354 -20.12 -3.93 16.99
CA ILE A 354 -21.07 -4.48 17.95
C ILE A 354 -22.45 -3.82 17.83
N ASN A 355 -22.50 -2.51 17.63
CA ASN A 355 -23.74 -1.72 17.65
C ASN A 355 -24.39 -1.52 16.26
N ALA A 356 -23.90 -2.24 15.25
CA ALA A 356 -24.37 -2.15 13.87
C ALA A 356 -24.33 -3.53 13.19
N ALA A 357 -24.26 -3.51 11.86
CA ALA A 357 -24.38 -4.68 10.99
C ALA A 357 -23.25 -5.74 11.14
N GLY A 358 -22.29 -5.56 12.07
CA GLY A 358 -21.23 -6.53 12.34
C GLY A 358 -21.45 -7.36 13.61
N GLY A 359 -22.49 -7.07 14.39
CA GLY A 359 -22.67 -7.59 15.74
C GLY A 359 -22.78 -9.11 15.75
N SER A 360 -22.05 -9.75 16.67
CA SER A 360 -22.14 -11.19 16.92
C SER A 360 -21.73 -11.49 18.35
N LYS A 361 -22.23 -12.61 18.89
CA LYS A 361 -21.81 -13.09 20.22
C LYS A 361 -20.34 -13.45 20.26
N ALA A 362 -19.78 -13.94 19.14
CA ALA A 362 -18.35 -14.16 19.00
C ALA A 362 -17.54 -12.86 19.12
N LEU A 363 -17.94 -11.78 18.42
CA LEU A 363 -17.26 -10.50 18.53
C LEU A 363 -17.36 -9.92 19.95
N GLU A 364 -18.56 -9.94 20.55
CA GLU A 364 -18.78 -9.45 21.92
C GLU A 364 -17.89 -10.17 22.93
N LYS A 365 -17.77 -11.50 22.80
CA LYS A 365 -17.02 -12.34 23.71
C LYS A 365 -15.51 -12.27 23.51
N PHE A 366 -15.04 -12.33 22.26
CA PHE A 366 -13.61 -12.51 21.95
C PHE A 366 -12.92 -11.22 21.46
N GLY A 367 -13.68 -10.23 21.00
CA GLY A 367 -13.15 -8.96 20.51
C GLY A 367 -12.24 -8.24 21.51
N PRO A 368 -12.63 -8.05 22.79
CA PRO A 368 -11.78 -7.39 23.78
C PRO A 368 -10.43 -8.08 24.00
N GLU A 369 -10.41 -9.42 23.97
CA GLU A 369 -9.17 -10.20 24.10
C GLU A 369 -8.27 -10.04 22.87
N ILE A 370 -8.86 -10.08 21.67
CA ILE A 370 -8.14 -9.85 20.41
C ILE A 370 -7.52 -8.44 20.38
N ILE A 371 -8.28 -7.41 20.76
CA ILE A 371 -7.81 -6.02 20.81
C ILE A 371 -6.67 -5.86 21.83
N LYS A 372 -6.83 -6.42 23.03
CA LYS A 372 -5.80 -6.40 24.06
C LYS A 372 -4.51 -7.06 23.57
N ALA A 373 -4.61 -8.13 22.80
CA ALA A 373 -3.45 -8.82 22.24
C ALA A 373 -2.71 -7.98 21.19
N PHE A 374 -3.42 -7.20 20.37
CA PHE A 374 -2.79 -6.24 19.46
C PHE A 374 -2.07 -5.11 20.22
N ARG A 375 -2.70 -4.55 21.26
CA ARG A 375 -2.15 -3.44 22.05
C ARG A 375 -0.87 -3.78 22.82
N ASN A 376 -0.79 -4.98 23.37
CA ASN A 376 0.33 -5.38 24.23
C ASN A 376 1.61 -5.72 23.44
N GLY A 377 1.55 -5.69 22.11
CA GLY A 377 2.57 -6.28 21.25
C GLY A 377 2.68 -7.79 21.48
N THR A 378 3.34 -8.51 20.59
CA THR A 378 3.64 -9.95 20.72
C THR A 378 4.65 -10.23 21.85
N ALA A 379 4.55 -9.57 23.00
CA ALA A 379 5.40 -9.75 24.17
C ALA A 379 4.99 -11.02 24.94
N GLY A 380 5.44 -12.17 24.42
CA GLY A 380 5.99 -13.27 25.22
C GLY A 380 5.07 -14.14 26.09
N GLN A 381 3.89 -13.71 26.54
CA GLN A 381 3.03 -14.53 27.40
C GLN A 381 1.54 -14.24 27.19
N GLY A 382 0.77 -15.27 26.83
CA GLY A 382 -0.63 -15.34 27.23
C GLY A 382 -1.69 -15.29 26.14
N TRP A 383 -1.44 -15.84 24.95
CA TRP A 383 -2.58 -16.37 24.15
C TRP A 383 -3.16 -17.64 24.77
N ALA A 384 -2.77 -18.01 26.00
CA ALA A 384 -3.37 -19.10 26.75
C ALA A 384 -4.76 -18.66 27.22
N ALA A 385 -5.72 -19.58 27.18
CA ALA A 385 -7.01 -19.34 27.83
C ALA A 385 -6.81 -19.11 29.34
N ALA A 386 -7.56 -18.16 29.91
CA ALA A 386 -7.70 -18.07 31.36
C ALA A 386 -8.32 -19.37 31.91
N ASP A 387 -8.13 -19.69 33.20
CA ASP A 387 -8.76 -20.85 33.83
C ASP A 387 -10.29 -20.83 33.61
N GLY A 388 -10.82 -21.84 32.91
CA GLY A 388 -12.24 -21.93 32.54
C GLY A 388 -12.67 -21.15 31.29
N GLY A 389 -11.73 -20.51 30.57
CA GLY A 389 -11.96 -19.83 29.30
C GLY A 389 -12.19 -20.80 28.13
N VAL A 390 -12.81 -20.33 27.05
CA VAL A 390 -13.00 -21.14 25.84
C VAL A 390 -11.67 -21.30 25.11
N VAL A 391 -11.22 -22.54 25.01
CA VAL A 391 -10.02 -22.93 24.26
C VAL A 391 -10.32 -23.09 22.78
N LEU A 392 -9.40 -22.64 21.94
CA LEU A 392 -9.51 -22.66 20.48
C LEU A 392 -9.67 -24.10 19.94
N GLU A 393 -9.09 -25.09 20.62
CA GLU A 393 -9.23 -26.51 20.32
C GLU A 393 -10.68 -27.01 20.41
N SER A 394 -11.49 -26.47 21.34
CA SER A 394 -12.91 -26.84 21.46
C SER A 394 -13.70 -26.37 20.24
N ILE A 395 -13.50 -25.10 19.85
CA ILE A 395 -14.16 -24.51 18.68
C ILE A 395 -13.69 -25.22 17.40
N ALA A 396 -12.40 -25.58 17.32
CA ALA A 396 -11.85 -26.36 16.23
C ALA A 396 -12.52 -27.74 16.11
N GLY A 397 -12.76 -28.42 17.24
CA GLY A 397 -13.44 -29.72 17.29
C GLY A 397 -14.90 -29.65 16.82
N GLU A 398 -15.65 -28.67 17.31
CA GLU A 398 -17.05 -28.43 16.90
C GLU A 398 -17.15 -28.13 15.39
N LEU A 399 -16.30 -27.21 14.90
CA LEU A 399 -16.25 -26.86 13.48
C LEU A 399 -15.80 -28.05 12.62
N GLN A 400 -14.83 -28.83 13.09
CA GLN A 400 -14.37 -30.03 12.39
C GLN A 400 -15.49 -31.06 12.25
N ALA A 401 -16.28 -31.30 13.30
CA ALA A 401 -17.43 -32.20 13.23
C ALA A 401 -18.45 -31.75 12.16
N ALA A 402 -18.74 -30.45 12.10
CA ALA A 402 -19.62 -29.88 11.07
C ALA A 402 -19.07 -30.07 9.65
N VAL A 403 -17.77 -29.79 9.44
CA VAL A 403 -17.11 -29.96 8.13
C VAL A 403 -17.05 -31.43 7.70
N GLU A 404 -16.74 -32.35 8.61
CA GLU A 404 -16.72 -33.78 8.33
C GLU A 404 -18.12 -34.32 7.98
N GLU A 405 -19.14 -33.91 8.73
CA GLU A 405 -20.52 -34.30 8.41
C GLU A 405 -20.96 -33.74 7.05
N ALA A 406 -20.67 -32.46 6.78
CA ALA A 406 -20.96 -31.86 5.48
C ALA A 406 -20.28 -32.61 4.33
N GLN A 407 -19.03 -33.03 4.51
CA GLN A 407 -18.33 -33.86 3.52
C GLN A 407 -19.02 -35.21 3.30
N ARG A 408 -19.48 -35.89 4.37
CA ARG A 408 -20.23 -37.15 4.26
C ARG A 408 -21.53 -36.97 3.48
N ILE A 409 -22.23 -35.86 3.72
CA ILE A 409 -23.48 -35.56 3.03
C ILE A 409 -23.29 -34.78 1.71
N LYS A 410 -22.04 -34.56 1.29
CA LYS A 410 -21.65 -33.80 0.09
C LYS A 410 -22.24 -32.37 0.05
N ALA A 411 -22.45 -31.75 1.21
CA ALA A 411 -22.85 -30.36 1.32
C ALA A 411 -21.61 -29.44 1.23
N PRO A 412 -21.64 -28.39 0.40
CA PRO A 412 -20.52 -27.45 0.32
C PRO A 412 -20.52 -26.52 1.54
N LEU A 413 -19.39 -26.48 2.27
CA LEU A 413 -19.13 -25.50 3.34
C LEU A 413 -17.86 -24.70 3.00
N PHE A 414 -18.00 -23.60 2.26
CA PHE A 414 -16.88 -22.79 1.81
C PHE A 414 -16.24 -22.04 2.97
N LEU A 415 -17.06 -21.33 3.75
CA LEU A 415 -16.58 -20.60 4.92
C LEU A 415 -16.18 -21.57 6.03
N GLY A 416 -16.95 -22.62 6.28
CA GLY A 416 -16.62 -23.63 7.30
C GLY A 416 -15.24 -24.26 7.09
N SER A 417 -14.94 -24.64 5.85
CA SER A 417 -13.63 -25.21 5.49
C SER A 417 -12.50 -24.18 5.61
N ALA A 418 -12.72 -22.94 5.18
CA ALA A 418 -11.74 -21.86 5.28
C ALA A 418 -11.42 -21.50 6.75
N SER A 419 -12.45 -21.39 7.58
CA SER A 419 -12.33 -21.16 9.02
C SER A 419 -11.57 -22.29 9.72
N LEU A 420 -11.84 -23.55 9.37
CA LEU A 420 -11.13 -24.68 9.96
C LEU A 420 -9.64 -24.65 9.62
N THR A 421 -9.30 -24.32 8.38
CA THR A 421 -7.91 -24.12 7.95
C THR A 421 -7.24 -22.98 8.72
N ALA A 422 -7.92 -21.83 8.85
CA ALA A 422 -7.39 -20.69 9.61
C ALA A 422 -7.13 -21.06 11.09
N ILE A 423 -8.09 -21.70 11.76
CA ILE A 423 -7.94 -22.14 13.15
C ILE A 423 -6.79 -23.14 13.29
N ARG A 424 -6.66 -24.11 12.39
CA ARG A 424 -5.56 -25.09 12.41
C ARG A 424 -4.19 -24.44 12.24
N LEU A 425 -4.08 -23.43 11.37
CA LEU A 425 -2.83 -22.69 11.20
C LEU A 425 -2.44 -21.92 12.48
N ALA A 426 -3.43 -21.35 13.18
CA ALA A 426 -3.20 -20.74 14.49
C ALA A 426 -2.78 -21.76 15.57
N LEU A 427 -3.37 -22.96 15.58
CA LEU A 427 -3.00 -24.03 16.52
C LEU A 427 -1.59 -24.57 16.24
N GLN A 428 -1.16 -24.63 14.98
CA GLN A 428 0.19 -25.07 14.60
C GLN A 428 1.31 -24.11 15.06
N THR A 429 0.98 -22.83 15.29
CA THR A 429 1.95 -21.79 15.66
C THR A 429 2.00 -21.50 17.16
N GLY A 430 1.22 -22.22 17.99
CA GLY A 430 1.13 -21.99 19.44
C GLY A 430 1.40 -23.21 20.31
N THR A 431 1.42 -22.98 21.63
CA THR A 431 1.42 -24.02 22.66
C THR A 431 -0.03 -24.44 22.97
N ALA A 432 -0.26 -25.68 23.43
CA ALA A 432 -1.59 -26.17 23.78
C ALA A 432 -2.36 -25.24 24.75
N GLY A 433 -3.69 -25.15 24.59
CA GLY A 433 -4.57 -24.36 25.45
C GLY A 433 -4.70 -22.90 25.02
N LEU A 434 -4.73 -22.63 23.71
CA LEU A 434 -4.87 -21.27 23.19
C LEU A 434 -6.28 -20.72 23.47
N ALA A 435 -6.39 -19.46 23.86
CA ALA A 435 -7.65 -18.71 23.88
C ALA A 435 -8.21 -18.61 22.45
N ALA A 436 -9.54 -18.62 22.31
CA ALA A 436 -10.20 -18.54 21.01
C ALA A 436 -9.73 -17.36 20.14
N GLY A 437 -9.44 -16.20 20.75
CA GLY A 437 -8.91 -15.02 20.04
C GLY A 437 -7.56 -15.24 19.34
N ALA A 438 -6.82 -16.30 19.68
CA ALA A 438 -5.53 -16.63 19.07
C ALA A 438 -5.60 -17.00 17.59
N VAL A 439 -6.80 -17.18 17.03
CA VAL A 439 -7.01 -17.42 15.60
C VAL A 439 -6.34 -16.36 14.71
N VAL A 440 -6.11 -15.14 15.20
CA VAL A 440 -5.33 -14.11 14.49
C VAL A 440 -3.89 -14.54 14.17
N LYS A 441 -3.32 -15.51 14.90
CA LYS A 441 -2.00 -16.10 14.62
C LYS A 441 -1.95 -16.92 13.33
N SER A 442 -3.12 -17.24 12.75
CA SER A 442 -3.20 -17.85 11.43
C SER A 442 -2.64 -16.95 10.32
N ARG A 443 -2.26 -15.71 10.63
CA ARG A 443 -1.40 -14.90 9.76
C ARG A 443 -0.12 -15.68 9.44
N PRO A 444 0.11 -16.12 8.19
CA PRO A 444 1.44 -16.53 7.79
C PRO A 444 2.43 -15.40 8.13
N THR A 445 3.45 -15.66 8.94
CA THR A 445 4.69 -14.86 9.00
C THR A 445 5.53 -15.07 7.72
N PHE A 446 4.86 -15.23 6.58
CA PHE A 446 5.52 -15.13 5.28
C PHE A 446 5.60 -13.66 4.96
N TYR A 447 6.85 -13.18 4.77
CA TYR A 447 7.23 -11.93 4.12
C TYR A 447 6.10 -10.90 4.10
N GLN A 448 6.11 -9.95 5.04
CA GLN A 448 5.54 -8.65 4.70
C GLN A 448 6.24 -8.21 3.40
N PRO A 449 5.53 -8.08 2.27
CA PRO A 449 5.95 -7.07 1.32
C PRO A 449 5.85 -5.80 2.15
N TYR A 450 6.98 -5.16 2.41
CA TYR A 450 6.98 -3.79 2.94
C TYR A 450 6.38 -2.88 1.84
N LEU A 451 5.08 -3.02 1.57
CA LEU A 451 4.20 -1.95 1.10
C LEU A 451 4.08 -1.00 2.28
N ILE A 452 5.19 -0.29 2.48
CA ILE A 452 5.29 0.80 3.41
C ILE A 452 4.41 1.89 2.81
N THR A 453 3.19 2.01 3.33
CA THR A 453 2.40 3.22 3.10
C THR A 453 3.21 4.40 3.63
N ALA A 454 3.19 5.53 2.91
CA ALA A 454 3.95 6.74 3.24
C ALA A 454 3.74 7.24 4.70
N ASN A 455 2.69 6.76 5.38
CA ASN A 455 2.41 7.06 6.79
C ASN A 455 3.03 6.08 7.82
N GLN A 456 3.41 4.85 7.47
CA GLN A 456 3.98 3.89 8.43
C GLN A 456 5.50 4.02 8.63
N ILE A 457 6.21 4.77 7.77
CA ILE A 457 7.61 5.17 8.04
C ILE A 457 7.70 6.13 9.22
N CYS A 458 6.61 6.84 9.55
CA CYS A 458 6.61 7.83 10.62
C CYS A 458 6.76 7.27 12.04
N THR A 459 6.65 5.94 12.24
CA THR A 459 6.58 5.35 13.60
C THR A 459 7.71 4.37 13.94
N TYR A 460 8.60 4.03 13.01
CA TYR A 460 9.75 3.13 13.26
C TYR A 460 11.05 3.85 13.67
N LEU A 461 10.96 5.10 14.13
CA LEU A 461 12.02 5.76 14.88
C LEU A 461 11.59 5.85 16.35
N VAL A 462 12.45 5.32 17.23
CA VAL A 462 12.40 5.32 18.70
C VAL A 462 11.81 4.06 19.36
N ILE A 463 12.62 3.00 19.43
CA ILE A 463 12.65 2.14 20.63
C ILE A 463 14.12 1.97 21.05
N PHE A 464 14.62 2.85 21.93
CA PHE A 464 15.66 2.48 22.88
C PHE A 464 15.41 3.14 24.23
N ARG A 465 15.27 2.29 25.25
CA ARG A 465 15.12 2.62 26.65
C ARG A 465 16.51 2.71 27.26
N VAL A 466 17.02 3.91 27.56
CA VAL A 466 18.14 4.09 28.49
C VAL A 466 17.86 5.28 29.39
N GLY A 467 18.16 5.11 30.68
CA GLY A 467 17.73 5.95 31.79
C GLY A 467 18.15 7.42 31.73
N ARG A 468 17.45 8.18 32.58
CA ARG A 468 17.63 9.62 32.85
C ARG A 468 19.11 10.05 32.83
N GLY A 469 19.44 10.94 31.90
CA GLY A 469 20.69 11.72 31.89
C GLY A 469 20.62 12.80 30.82
N LEU A 470 20.70 14.07 31.23
CA LEU A 470 20.78 15.24 30.34
C LEU A 470 22.06 15.17 29.47
N ILE A 471 21.93 15.04 28.15
CA ILE A 471 23.02 15.27 27.18
C ILE A 471 22.55 16.31 26.15
N LYS A 472 23.41 17.29 25.89
CA LYS A 472 23.19 18.46 25.04
C LYS A 472 23.13 18.12 23.54
N ASN A 473 22.07 18.58 22.87
CA ASN A 473 21.92 19.13 21.50
C ASN A 473 22.49 18.48 20.20
N HIS A 474 23.14 17.31 20.17
CA HIS A 474 23.63 16.75 18.89
C HIS A 474 23.42 15.24 18.72
N SER A 475 22.26 14.68 19.08
CA SER A 475 21.93 13.28 18.78
C SER A 475 21.04 13.16 17.54
N MET A 476 21.11 12.03 16.83
CA MET A 476 20.16 11.71 15.74
C MET A 476 18.70 11.79 16.20
N GLU A 477 18.43 11.51 17.48
CA GLU A 477 17.12 11.71 18.10
C GLU A 477 16.71 13.19 18.14
N ALA A 478 17.64 14.09 18.48
CA ALA A 478 17.40 15.53 18.49
C ALA A 478 17.14 16.07 17.07
N ILE A 479 17.91 15.64 16.07
CA ILE A 479 17.71 16.03 14.66
C ILE A 479 16.35 15.55 14.14
N THR A 480 15.98 14.30 14.45
CA THR A 480 14.69 13.74 14.05
C THR A 480 13.53 14.46 14.73
N LYS A 481 13.67 14.79 16.02
CA LYS A 481 12.69 15.60 16.76
C LYS A 481 12.58 17.02 16.20
N GLN A 482 13.69 17.67 15.88
CA GLN A 482 13.69 19.01 15.29
C GLN A 482 12.98 19.02 13.93
N HIS A 483 13.31 18.07 13.05
CA HIS A 483 12.62 17.90 11.77
C HIS A 483 11.11 17.67 11.95
N PHE A 484 10.71 16.77 12.85
CA PHE A 484 9.29 16.47 13.07
C PHE A 484 8.50 17.64 13.68
N LEU A 485 9.10 18.36 14.64
CA LEU A 485 8.43 19.44 15.37
C LEU A 485 8.39 20.76 14.60
N HIS A 486 9.42 21.04 13.79
CA HIS A 486 9.58 22.33 13.10
C HIS A 486 9.28 22.24 11.59
N HIS A 487 9.68 21.17 10.89
CA HIS A 487 9.56 21.09 9.42
C HIS A 487 8.34 20.29 8.95
N GLY A 488 7.71 19.50 9.83
CA GLY A 488 6.56 18.63 9.52
C GLY A 488 5.19 19.34 9.41
N LYS A 489 5.13 20.66 9.59
CA LYS A 489 3.90 21.47 9.51
C LYS A 489 4.00 22.49 8.37
N ALA A 490 2.92 22.69 7.62
CA ALA A 490 2.89 23.49 6.39
C ALA A 490 3.41 24.95 6.51
N ASN A 491 3.53 25.52 7.72
CA ASN A 491 3.91 26.92 7.95
C ASN A 491 4.84 27.15 9.17
N ALA A 492 5.61 26.15 9.63
CA ALA A 492 6.32 26.25 10.93
C ALA A 492 7.86 26.44 10.86
N ALA A 493 8.47 26.32 9.68
CA ALA A 493 9.93 26.37 9.52
C ALA A 493 10.39 27.60 8.73
N ASP A 494 11.53 28.15 9.11
CA ASP A 494 12.31 29.06 8.27
C ASP A 494 12.73 28.32 6.99
N PRO A 495 12.48 28.85 5.77
CA PRO A 495 12.89 28.21 4.52
C PRO A 495 14.36 27.79 4.50
N ASP A 496 15.25 28.61 5.06
CA ASP A 496 16.69 28.32 5.10
C ASP A 496 17.00 27.13 6.04
N GLU A 497 16.24 26.96 7.13
CA GLU A 497 16.39 25.82 8.05
C GLU A 497 15.91 24.51 7.41
N LYS A 498 14.82 24.58 6.63
CA LYS A 498 14.24 23.44 5.92
C LYS A 498 15.15 22.95 4.79
N ASP A 499 15.72 23.87 4.01
CA ASP A 499 16.63 23.55 2.91
C ASP A 499 17.95 22.94 3.40
N ASN A 500 18.36 23.26 4.63
CA ASN A 500 19.55 22.70 5.27
C ASN A 500 19.28 21.37 6.01
N CYS A 501 18.05 20.84 6.00
CA CYS A 501 17.70 19.61 6.71
C CYS A 501 17.82 18.37 5.81
N HIS A 502 18.74 17.45 6.14
CA HIS A 502 18.93 16.18 5.41
C HIS A 502 17.63 15.37 5.25
N LEU A 503 16.77 15.35 6.27
CA LEU A 503 15.50 14.62 6.21
C LEU A 503 14.48 15.29 5.28
N CYS A 504 14.52 16.61 5.14
CA CYS A 504 13.70 17.32 4.15
C CYS A 504 14.21 17.07 2.72
N GLN A 505 15.52 17.12 2.52
CA GLN A 505 16.17 16.84 1.23
C GLN A 505 15.89 15.41 0.75
N ILE A 506 16.07 14.41 1.62
CA ILE A 506 15.75 13.02 1.27
C ILE A 506 14.26 12.85 0.93
N ARG A 507 13.38 13.56 1.64
CA ARG A 507 11.93 13.49 1.42
C ARG A 507 11.47 14.21 0.15
N SER A 508 12.28 15.11 -0.41
CA SER A 508 11.95 15.75 -1.69
C SER A 508 12.21 14.86 -2.89
N PHE A 509 12.94 13.75 -2.73
CA PHE A 509 13.16 12.80 -3.81
C PHE A 509 11.85 12.13 -4.23
N GLU A 510 11.57 12.10 -5.53
CA GLU A 510 10.34 11.52 -6.09
C GLU A 510 10.13 10.06 -5.64
N THR A 511 11.23 9.30 -5.57
CA THR A 511 11.25 7.88 -5.18
C THR A 511 11.15 7.65 -3.68
N HIS A 512 11.21 8.68 -2.82
CA HIS A 512 11.25 8.47 -1.36
C HIS A 512 9.99 7.79 -0.81
N SER A 513 8.83 8.07 -1.40
CA SER A 513 7.54 7.52 -0.96
C SER A 513 7.41 6.01 -1.18
N THR A 514 8.12 5.46 -2.18
CA THR A 514 8.09 4.04 -2.55
C THR A 514 9.38 3.30 -2.15
N LEU A 515 10.53 3.98 -2.23
CA LEU A 515 11.87 3.46 -1.98
C LEU A 515 12.60 4.37 -0.99
N PRO A 516 12.19 4.36 0.29
CA PRO A 516 12.69 5.32 1.27
C PRO A 516 14.18 5.19 1.53
N ILE A 517 14.81 6.34 1.81
CA ILE A 517 16.15 6.41 2.40
C ILE A 517 15.98 6.73 3.88
N THR A 518 16.56 5.91 4.75
CA THR A 518 16.54 6.11 6.20
C THR A 518 17.96 6.32 6.73
N ILE A 519 18.10 7.09 7.81
CA ILE A 519 19.38 7.29 8.50
C ILE A 519 19.22 6.80 9.93
N ILE A 520 20.07 5.87 10.36
CA ILE A 520 20.06 5.31 11.71
C ILE A 520 21.44 5.36 12.34
N ASN A 521 21.50 5.70 13.63
CA ASN A 521 22.68 5.49 14.43
C ASN A 521 22.31 4.67 15.67
N THR A 522 22.74 3.42 15.70
CA THR A 522 22.53 2.50 16.84
C THR A 522 23.76 2.38 17.73
N THR A 523 24.88 3.01 17.36
CA THR A 523 26.07 3.03 18.19
C THR A 523 25.91 4.10 19.29
N ARG A 524 26.69 3.99 20.36
CA ARG A 524 26.62 4.94 21.48
C ARG A 524 27.41 6.23 21.24
N ASP A 525 27.96 6.42 20.04
CA ASP A 525 28.82 7.57 19.73
C ASP A 525 28.04 8.87 19.50
N GLY A 526 26.72 8.77 19.27
CA GLY A 526 25.86 9.92 19.03
C GLY A 526 26.16 10.66 17.72
N ALA A 527 26.97 10.09 16.83
CA ALA A 527 27.36 10.70 15.57
C ALA A 527 26.14 11.01 14.68
N THR A 528 26.26 12.10 13.93
CA THR A 528 25.27 12.58 12.95
C THR A 528 25.98 12.76 11.60
N LEU A 529 25.23 12.85 10.50
CA LEU A 529 25.82 13.16 9.20
C LEU A 529 26.41 14.59 9.23
N PRO A 530 27.49 14.86 8.46
CA PRO A 530 28.10 16.20 8.40
C PRO A 530 27.05 17.29 8.10
N PRO A 531 26.92 18.35 8.92
CA PRO A 531 25.87 19.36 8.76
C PRO A 531 25.93 20.17 7.46
N ASP A 532 27.08 20.18 6.80
CA ASP A 532 27.39 20.83 5.52
C ASP A 532 27.10 19.93 4.32
N PHE A 533 26.81 18.64 4.53
CA PHE A 533 26.46 17.71 3.46
C PHE A 533 25.04 17.96 2.92
N ARG A 534 24.82 17.75 1.62
CA ARG A 534 23.50 17.95 0.98
C ARG A 534 23.12 16.76 0.12
N PHE A 535 21.88 16.30 0.28
CA PHE A 535 21.34 15.20 -0.51
C PHE A 535 20.80 15.69 -1.86
N ILE A 536 21.19 15.01 -2.95
CA ILE A 536 20.69 15.23 -4.32
C ILE A 536 20.19 13.93 -4.96
N ASP A 537 19.24 14.03 -5.89
CA ASP A 537 18.69 12.91 -6.68
C ASP A 537 19.19 12.89 -8.14
N LYS A 538 19.87 13.94 -8.58
CA LYS A 538 20.54 14.08 -9.88
C LYS A 538 21.88 14.81 -9.69
N SER A 539 22.91 14.38 -10.42
CA SER A 539 24.21 15.05 -10.41
C SER A 539 24.12 16.49 -10.90
N ILE A 540 24.95 17.36 -10.33
CA ILE A 540 25.03 18.78 -10.70
C ILE A 540 26.25 18.94 -11.60
N ILE A 541 26.11 19.61 -12.74
CA ILE A 541 27.23 19.86 -13.65
C ILE A 541 27.84 21.23 -13.31
N ALA A 542 29.14 21.27 -13.06
CA ALA A 542 29.84 22.52 -12.76
C ALA A 542 29.87 23.46 -13.98
N PRO A 543 29.85 24.80 -13.79
CA PRO A 543 29.71 25.75 -14.91
C PRO A 543 30.83 25.72 -15.94
N ASP A 544 32.01 25.24 -15.57
CA ASP A 544 33.21 25.10 -16.40
C ASP A 544 33.26 23.78 -17.18
N VAL A 545 32.35 22.84 -16.91
CA VAL A 545 32.26 21.58 -17.63
C VAL A 545 31.60 21.81 -19.00
N PRO A 546 32.26 21.45 -20.11
CA PRO A 546 31.67 21.56 -21.43
C PRO A 546 30.53 20.55 -21.58
N VAL A 547 29.31 21.04 -21.87
CA VAL A 547 28.12 20.23 -22.15
C VAL A 547 27.76 20.39 -23.62
N LEU A 548 27.42 19.29 -24.30
CA LEU A 548 26.92 19.35 -25.66
C LEU A 548 25.54 20.01 -25.72
N GLU A 549 25.29 20.83 -26.74
CA GLU A 549 23.99 21.48 -26.90
C GLU A 549 22.89 20.44 -27.13
N ASP A 550 21.68 20.73 -26.65
CA ASP A 550 20.51 19.84 -26.75
C ASP A 550 20.19 19.42 -28.19
N SER A 551 20.60 20.22 -29.19
CA SER A 551 20.46 19.96 -30.61
C SER A 551 21.28 18.76 -31.11
N PHE A 552 22.34 18.37 -30.39
CA PHE A 552 23.21 17.23 -30.70
C PHE A 552 22.80 15.94 -29.99
N ARG A 553 21.78 15.97 -29.11
CA ARG A 553 21.35 14.78 -28.37
C ARG A 553 20.88 13.70 -29.33
N ALA A 554 21.44 12.50 -29.20
CA ALA A 554 21.10 11.36 -30.04
C ALA A 554 20.25 10.34 -29.26
N GLY A 555 19.00 10.15 -29.66
CA GLY A 555 18.07 9.17 -29.10
C GLY A 555 17.54 8.19 -30.15
N CYS A 556 16.83 7.14 -29.71
CA CYS A 556 16.13 6.26 -30.65
C CYS A 556 14.82 6.89 -31.16
N SER A 557 14.40 6.45 -32.35
CA SER A 557 13.14 6.81 -32.98
C SER A 557 12.11 5.68 -32.95
N CYS A 558 12.27 4.71 -32.05
CA CYS A 558 11.38 3.54 -31.97
C CYS A 558 9.98 3.95 -31.52
N GLU A 559 8.95 3.43 -32.19
CA GLU A 559 7.54 3.70 -31.89
C GLU A 559 7.02 2.83 -30.75
N ASP A 560 7.52 1.60 -30.62
CA ASP A 560 7.12 0.67 -29.57
C ASP A 560 8.27 -0.19 -29.00
N ASN A 561 7.92 -1.00 -28.00
CA ASN A 561 8.85 -1.90 -27.33
C ASN A 561 9.30 -3.06 -28.24
N GLU A 562 8.50 -3.45 -29.22
CA GLU A 562 8.82 -4.51 -30.17
C GLU A 562 9.92 -4.05 -31.13
N GLU A 563 9.83 -2.83 -31.66
CA GLU A 563 10.89 -2.22 -32.46
C GLU A 563 12.20 -2.07 -31.66
N CYS A 564 12.11 -1.70 -30.38
CA CYS A 564 13.28 -1.66 -29.51
C CYS A 564 13.96 -3.04 -29.34
N MET A 565 13.19 -4.13 -29.45
CA MET A 565 13.66 -5.50 -29.24
C MET A 565 14.16 -6.19 -30.53
N TYR A 566 13.54 -5.88 -31.66
CA TYR A 566 13.71 -6.65 -32.90
C TYR A 566 14.18 -5.83 -34.11
N ASP A 567 14.15 -4.49 -34.05
CA ASP A 567 14.58 -3.59 -35.12
C ASP A 567 15.84 -2.78 -34.78
N THR A 568 16.24 -1.86 -35.67
CA THR A 568 17.40 -0.97 -35.53
C THR A 568 17.19 0.12 -34.47
N CYS A 569 17.07 -0.27 -33.20
CA CYS A 569 17.17 0.70 -32.11
C CYS A 569 18.58 1.31 -32.09
N HIS A 570 18.67 2.60 -32.39
CA HIS A 570 19.94 3.34 -32.44
C HIS A 570 20.72 3.31 -31.12
N CYS A 571 20.01 3.26 -29.99
CA CYS A 571 20.65 3.17 -28.67
C CYS A 571 21.44 1.86 -28.47
N LEU A 572 21.24 0.87 -29.33
CA LEU A 572 21.86 -0.46 -29.28
C LEU A 572 22.77 -0.73 -30.50
N ASP A 573 23.03 0.25 -31.36
CA ASP A 573 23.78 0.04 -32.61
C ASP A 573 25.25 -0.33 -32.40
N GLU A 574 25.85 0.07 -31.27
CA GLU A 574 27.23 -0.29 -30.91
C GLU A 574 27.36 -1.68 -30.26
N LEU A 575 26.25 -2.39 -30.04
CA LEU A 575 26.25 -3.72 -29.42
C LEU A 575 26.29 -4.82 -30.49
N ALA A 576 27.10 -5.85 -30.25
CA ALA A 576 27.12 -7.03 -31.11
C ALA A 576 25.75 -7.75 -31.09
N PRO A 577 25.26 -8.26 -32.24
CA PRO A 577 24.03 -9.05 -32.29
C PRO A 577 24.14 -10.33 -31.46
N ASP A 578 23.02 -10.79 -30.89
CA ASP A 578 23.00 -12.04 -30.10
C ASP A 578 23.31 -13.26 -30.99
N SER A 579 23.93 -14.29 -30.41
CA SER A 579 24.28 -15.52 -31.14
C SER A 579 23.09 -16.46 -31.39
N ASP A 580 21.95 -16.17 -30.77
CA ASP A 580 20.77 -17.05 -30.75
C ASP A 580 19.74 -16.54 -31.79
N GLU A 581 19.54 -17.32 -32.85
CA GLU A 581 18.53 -17.06 -33.88
C GLU A 581 17.16 -17.61 -33.43
N GLU A 582 16.15 -16.75 -33.31
CA GLU A 582 14.75 -17.15 -33.15
C GLU A 582 13.99 -16.91 -34.47
N SER A 583 13.06 -17.82 -34.79
CA SER A 583 12.18 -17.69 -35.97
C SER A 583 10.87 -17.05 -35.55
N ASP A 584 10.35 -16.13 -36.36
CA ASP A 584 9.04 -15.56 -36.12
C ASP A 584 7.89 -16.55 -36.43
N GLU A 585 6.65 -16.13 -36.23
CA GLU A 585 5.45 -16.95 -36.44
C GLU A 585 5.29 -17.45 -37.90
N PHE A 586 6.06 -16.88 -38.83
CA PHE A 586 6.12 -17.23 -40.25
C PHE A 586 7.39 -18.00 -40.64
N GLY A 587 8.28 -18.27 -39.69
CA GLY A 587 9.52 -19.02 -39.91
C GLY A 587 10.67 -18.20 -40.49
N GLU A 588 10.56 -16.87 -40.53
CA GLU A 588 11.64 -15.98 -40.99
C GLU A 588 12.63 -15.72 -39.82
N PRO A 589 13.95 -15.75 -40.06
CA PRO A 589 14.94 -15.50 -39.01
C PRO A 589 14.94 -14.02 -38.62
N ARG A 590 14.52 -13.70 -37.39
CA ARG A 590 14.66 -12.36 -36.81
C ARG A 590 15.87 -12.32 -35.87
N ARG A 591 16.84 -11.45 -36.16
CA ARG A 591 18.02 -11.25 -35.29
C ARG A 591 17.66 -10.32 -34.14
N ARG A 592 17.48 -10.87 -32.95
CA ARG A 592 17.18 -10.10 -31.73
C ARG A 592 18.39 -9.27 -31.30
N LYS A 593 18.20 -7.96 -31.06
CA LYS A 593 19.23 -7.15 -30.39
C LYS A 593 19.23 -7.49 -28.89
N ARG A 594 20.42 -7.74 -28.32
CA ARG A 594 20.57 -8.16 -26.93
C ARG A 594 20.71 -6.93 -26.01
N PHE A 595 19.68 -6.58 -25.26
CA PHE A 595 19.82 -5.58 -24.19
C PHE A 595 20.82 -6.03 -23.13
N ALA A 596 21.43 -5.07 -22.44
CA ALA A 596 22.22 -5.34 -21.24
C ALA A 596 21.41 -6.06 -20.15
N TYR A 597 20.10 -5.82 -20.13
CA TYR A 597 19.15 -6.39 -19.18
C TYR A 597 18.37 -7.58 -19.78
N HIS A 598 17.83 -8.42 -18.91
CA HIS A 598 16.75 -9.32 -19.30
C HIS A 598 15.48 -8.50 -19.55
N SER A 599 14.80 -8.69 -20.68
CA SER A 599 13.60 -7.90 -21.05
C SER A 599 12.27 -8.51 -20.61
N GLN A 600 12.25 -9.82 -20.32
CA GLN A 600 11.02 -10.56 -20.00
C GLN A 600 11.27 -11.64 -18.94
N GLY A 601 10.19 -12.15 -18.36
CA GLY A 601 10.19 -13.21 -17.36
C GLY A 601 10.63 -12.77 -15.96
N VAL A 602 10.88 -13.74 -15.08
CA VAL A 602 11.19 -13.50 -13.65
C VAL A 602 12.50 -12.75 -13.38
N LYS A 603 13.35 -12.60 -14.42
CA LYS A 603 14.62 -11.89 -14.40
C LYS A 603 14.54 -10.50 -15.04
N ALA A 604 13.37 -10.06 -15.51
CA ALA A 604 13.23 -8.78 -16.20
C ALA A 604 13.83 -7.62 -15.38
N GLY A 605 14.61 -6.76 -16.03
CA GLY A 605 15.35 -5.65 -15.41
C GLY A 605 16.67 -6.01 -14.73
N LEU A 606 17.01 -7.31 -14.59
CA LEU A 606 18.32 -7.72 -14.08
C LEU A 606 19.38 -7.65 -15.18
N LEU A 607 20.54 -7.11 -14.83
CA LEU A 607 21.75 -7.08 -15.66
C LEU A 607 22.22 -8.52 -15.94
N ARG A 608 22.51 -8.82 -17.20
CA ARG A 608 22.90 -10.17 -17.63
C ARG A 608 24.29 -10.54 -17.11
N SER A 609 24.50 -11.84 -16.90
CA SER A 609 25.76 -12.38 -16.33
C SER A 609 27.01 -11.98 -17.12
N ASN A 610 26.93 -11.91 -18.45
CA ASN A 610 28.08 -11.51 -19.27
C ASN A 610 28.56 -10.11 -18.93
N TYR A 611 27.64 -9.15 -18.75
CA TYR A 611 28.00 -7.79 -18.32
C TYR A 611 28.58 -7.78 -16.90
N LEU A 612 27.97 -8.53 -15.97
CA LEU A 612 28.45 -8.63 -14.59
C LEU A 612 29.91 -9.13 -14.52
N GLU A 613 30.26 -10.07 -15.39
CA GLU A 613 31.59 -10.67 -15.47
C GLU A 613 32.59 -9.73 -16.18
N THR A 614 32.24 -9.18 -17.35
CA THR A 614 33.17 -8.38 -18.16
C THR A 614 33.36 -6.95 -17.64
N GLY A 615 32.36 -6.34 -17.01
CA GLY A 615 32.40 -4.91 -16.66
C GLY A 615 32.28 -3.99 -17.88
N GLU A 616 31.67 -4.48 -18.96
CA GLU A 616 31.35 -3.68 -20.14
C GLU A 616 30.41 -2.53 -19.79
N GLN A 617 30.54 -1.43 -20.52
CA GLN A 617 29.64 -0.28 -20.41
C GLN A 617 28.21 -0.67 -20.82
N ILE A 618 27.25 0.01 -20.21
CA ILE A 618 25.82 -0.19 -20.46
C ILE A 618 25.32 0.98 -21.29
N TYR A 619 24.68 0.69 -22.43
CA TYR A 619 24.02 1.71 -23.24
C TYR A 619 22.51 1.62 -23.01
N GLU A 620 21.90 2.72 -22.55
CA GLU A 620 20.49 2.79 -22.24
C GLU A 620 19.75 3.81 -23.10
N CYS A 621 18.43 3.64 -23.21
CA CYS A 621 17.60 4.73 -23.71
C CYS A 621 17.50 5.84 -22.65
N HIS A 622 17.23 7.06 -23.09
CA HIS A 622 17.21 8.26 -22.25
C HIS A 622 16.05 9.20 -22.61
N ALA A 623 15.91 10.31 -21.88
CA ALA A 623 14.80 11.24 -22.06
C ALA A 623 14.68 11.85 -23.47
N GLY A 624 15.75 11.86 -24.27
CA GLY A 624 15.72 12.28 -25.68
C GLY A 624 15.29 11.20 -26.67
N CYS A 625 15.00 9.98 -26.22
CA CYS A 625 14.50 8.89 -27.06
C CYS A 625 12.97 8.95 -27.21
N SER A 626 12.45 8.55 -28.37
CA SER A 626 11.01 8.50 -28.64
C SER A 626 10.29 7.30 -28.01
N CYS A 627 11.04 6.26 -27.62
CA CYS A 627 10.49 5.06 -27.01
C CYS A 627 9.91 5.32 -25.61
N SER A 628 8.92 4.50 -25.24
CA SER A 628 8.20 4.60 -23.96
C SER A 628 9.13 4.67 -22.73
N PRO A 629 8.75 5.39 -21.65
CA PRO A 629 9.42 5.29 -20.34
C PRO A 629 9.50 3.86 -19.80
N ASP A 630 8.59 2.98 -20.22
CA ASP A 630 8.56 1.55 -19.85
C ASP A 630 9.49 0.68 -20.71
N CYS A 631 10.32 1.28 -21.58
CA CYS A 631 11.31 0.57 -22.39
C CYS A 631 12.20 -0.35 -21.53
N PRO A 632 12.35 -1.64 -21.87
CA PRO A 632 13.21 -2.58 -21.12
C PRO A 632 14.69 -2.15 -21.03
N ASN A 633 15.13 -1.22 -21.89
CA ASN A 633 16.48 -0.64 -21.91
C ASN A 633 16.61 0.65 -21.07
N ARG A 634 15.69 0.89 -20.12
CA ARG A 634 15.72 1.99 -19.16
C ARG A 634 15.67 1.45 -17.73
N VAL A 635 16.80 1.07 -17.16
CA VAL A 635 16.89 0.57 -15.77
C VAL A 635 17.58 1.60 -14.87
N VAL A 636 18.77 2.06 -15.25
CA VAL A 636 19.53 3.07 -14.49
C VAL A 636 18.86 4.44 -14.59
N GLU A 637 18.37 4.78 -15.79
CA GLU A 637 17.69 6.05 -16.07
C GLU A 637 16.46 6.32 -15.19
N ARG A 638 15.72 5.27 -14.82
CA ARG A 638 14.54 5.37 -13.94
C ARG A 638 14.88 5.71 -12.49
N GLY A 639 16.16 5.69 -12.14
CA GLY A 639 16.64 5.95 -10.79
C GLY A 639 16.58 4.72 -9.87
N ARG A 640 16.92 4.95 -8.60
CA ARG A 640 17.05 3.92 -7.55
C ARG A 640 15.89 2.92 -7.57
N THR A 641 16.18 1.63 -7.43
CA THR A 641 15.15 0.55 -7.44
C THR A 641 14.95 -0.14 -6.09
N VAL A 642 15.77 0.21 -5.08
CA VAL A 642 15.71 -0.40 -3.75
C VAL A 642 15.63 0.67 -2.65
N PRO A 643 14.94 0.42 -1.52
CA PRO A 643 15.08 1.26 -0.34
C PRO A 643 16.50 1.16 0.22
N LEU A 644 17.00 2.24 0.82
CA LEU A 644 18.34 2.29 1.41
C LEU A 644 18.29 2.76 2.86
N GLN A 645 19.22 2.26 3.66
CA GLN A 645 19.41 2.65 5.04
C GLN A 645 20.87 3.00 5.25
N ILE A 646 21.13 4.29 5.47
CA ILE A 646 22.41 4.80 5.94
C ILE A 646 22.51 4.48 7.43
N PHE A 647 23.55 3.76 7.83
CA PHE A 647 23.73 3.32 9.21
C PHE A 647 25.16 3.58 9.68
N ARG A 648 25.33 3.80 10.99
CA ARG A 648 26.66 3.95 11.59
C ARG A 648 27.31 2.58 11.77
N THR A 649 28.45 2.34 11.12
CA THR A 649 29.28 1.13 11.33
C THR A 649 30.11 1.27 12.61
N GLU A 650 30.67 0.17 13.10
CA GLU A 650 31.48 0.18 14.32
C GLU A 650 32.87 0.82 14.10
N ASP A 651 33.43 0.68 12.90
CA ASP A 651 34.84 0.99 12.60
C ASP A 651 35.06 1.86 11.34
N ARG A 652 34.11 1.87 10.39
CA ARG A 652 34.26 2.44 9.04
C ARG A 652 33.34 3.64 8.75
N GLY A 653 33.02 4.45 9.75
CA GLY A 653 32.17 5.62 9.51
C GLY A 653 30.68 5.27 9.27
N TRP A 654 30.08 5.90 8.27
CA TRP A 654 28.72 5.62 7.83
C TRP A 654 28.76 4.58 6.72
N GLY A 655 27.86 3.61 6.77
CA GLY A 655 27.67 2.57 5.76
C GLY A 655 26.26 2.65 5.18
N VAL A 656 26.00 1.88 4.12
CA VAL A 656 24.67 1.73 3.54
C VAL A 656 24.29 0.25 3.54
N ARG A 657 23.03 -0.04 3.82
CA ARG A 657 22.44 -1.37 3.65
C ARG A 657 21.04 -1.27 3.08
N CYS A 658 20.55 -2.36 2.50
CA CYS A 658 19.17 -2.44 2.02
C CYS A 658 18.30 -3.21 3.02
N PRO A 659 17.13 -2.70 3.45
CA PRO A 659 16.20 -3.44 4.31
C PRO A 659 15.47 -4.58 3.57
N LEU A 660 15.66 -4.72 2.25
CA LEU A 660 15.10 -5.77 1.41
C LEU A 660 16.22 -6.62 0.78
N PRO A 661 15.97 -7.90 0.44
CA PRO A 661 16.93 -8.69 -0.32
C PRO A 661 17.12 -8.11 -1.73
N ILE A 662 18.37 -8.10 -2.21
CA ILE A 662 18.74 -7.65 -3.57
C ILE A 662 19.15 -8.88 -4.39
N ARG A 663 18.64 -9.00 -5.61
CA ARG A 663 19.01 -10.11 -6.51
C ARG A 663 20.30 -9.82 -7.28
N LYS A 664 21.04 -10.85 -7.65
CA LYS A 664 22.18 -10.76 -8.58
C LYS A 664 21.74 -10.05 -9.87
N GLY A 665 22.50 -9.05 -10.28
CA GLY A 665 22.24 -8.21 -11.45
C GLY A 665 21.21 -7.10 -11.23
N GLN A 666 20.65 -6.95 -10.02
CA GLN A 666 19.71 -5.86 -9.74
C GLN A 666 20.45 -4.53 -9.61
N PHE A 667 19.89 -3.49 -10.24
CA PHE A 667 20.36 -2.11 -10.11
C PHE A 667 20.02 -1.56 -8.73
N VAL A 668 20.99 -0.98 -8.02
CA VAL A 668 20.80 -0.43 -6.67
C VAL A 668 20.53 1.06 -6.73
N ASP A 669 21.54 1.85 -7.06
CA ASP A 669 21.48 3.31 -7.17
C ASP A 669 22.64 3.82 -8.04
N ARG A 670 22.61 5.11 -8.41
CA ARG A 670 23.75 5.78 -9.06
C ARG A 670 24.67 6.39 -8.03
N TYR A 671 25.96 6.47 -8.35
CA TYR A 671 26.87 7.38 -7.66
C TYR A 671 26.67 8.80 -8.20
N LEU A 672 26.19 9.71 -7.33
CA LEU A 672 25.86 11.08 -7.68
C LEU A 672 26.85 12.06 -7.06
N GLY A 673 26.97 13.25 -7.65
CA GLY A 673 27.80 14.32 -7.11
C GLY A 673 27.81 15.55 -7.99
N GLU A 674 28.73 16.47 -7.70
CA GLU A 674 29.10 17.54 -8.61
C GLU A 674 30.05 16.97 -9.67
N ILE A 675 29.69 17.07 -10.95
CA ILE A 675 30.56 16.71 -12.07
C ILE A 675 31.48 17.92 -12.33
N ILE A 676 32.78 17.71 -12.18
CA ILE A 676 33.83 18.71 -12.30
C ILE A 676 34.89 18.31 -13.33
N THR A 677 35.67 19.30 -13.78
CA THR A 677 36.83 19.07 -14.66
C THR A 677 37.97 18.38 -13.91
N GLY A 678 38.82 17.63 -14.61
CA GLY A 678 40.01 17.00 -14.00
C GLY A 678 40.96 18.02 -13.35
N GLU A 679 41.10 19.22 -13.93
CA GLU A 679 41.91 20.30 -13.33
C GLU A 679 41.34 20.78 -11.98
N GLU A 680 40.02 20.92 -11.87
CA GLU A 680 39.35 21.26 -10.62
C GLU A 680 39.43 20.13 -9.59
N ALA A 681 39.36 18.88 -10.04
CA ALA A 681 39.55 17.71 -9.20
C ALA A 681 40.96 17.66 -8.59
N ASP A 682 42.01 17.88 -9.39
CA ASP A 682 43.40 17.97 -8.92
C ASP A 682 43.57 19.10 -7.89
N ARG A 683 43.00 20.27 -8.17
CA ARG A 683 43.02 21.41 -7.23
C ARG A 683 42.35 21.06 -5.89
N ARG A 684 41.24 20.30 -5.90
CA ARG A 684 40.56 19.84 -4.68
C ARG A 684 41.38 18.78 -3.94
N ARG A 685 42.06 17.87 -4.64
CA ARG A 685 42.98 16.88 -4.04
C ARG A 685 44.15 17.55 -3.33
N GLU A 686 44.84 18.48 -3.98
CA GLU A 686 45.95 19.25 -3.38
C GLU A 686 45.49 20.01 -2.12
N ALA A 687 44.30 20.61 -2.17
CA ALA A 687 43.72 21.30 -1.02
C ALA A 687 43.38 20.35 0.15
N ALA A 688 42.93 19.12 -0.15
CA ALA A 688 42.60 18.11 0.85
C ALA A 688 43.85 17.48 1.48
N GLU A 689 44.92 17.24 0.69
CA GLU A 689 46.21 16.76 1.19
C GLU A 689 46.84 17.73 2.20
N MET A 690 46.77 19.04 1.93
CA MET A 690 47.23 20.08 2.86
C MET A 690 46.39 20.16 4.15
N ALA A 691 45.15 19.66 4.15
CA ALA A 691 44.19 19.77 5.25
C ALA A 691 44.16 18.54 6.20
N ALA A 692 45.22 17.71 6.19
CA ALA A 692 45.42 16.51 7.00
C ALA A 692 44.62 15.27 6.55
N HIS A 693 45.02 14.70 5.40
CA HIS A 693 44.70 13.34 4.96
C HIS A 693 43.20 12.98 5.04
N LYS A 694 42.34 13.77 4.41
CA LYS A 694 40.92 13.44 4.27
C LYS A 694 40.70 12.55 3.06
N ASP A 695 39.79 11.58 3.21
CA ASP A 695 39.30 10.76 2.10
C ASP A 695 38.67 11.66 1.03
N VAL A 696 39.09 11.48 -0.23
CA VAL A 696 38.59 12.27 -1.35
C VAL A 696 37.52 11.45 -2.08
N TYR A 697 36.28 11.95 -2.13
CA TYR A 697 35.11 11.26 -2.71
C TYR A 697 34.97 11.50 -4.21
N LEU A 698 36.10 11.46 -4.92
CA LEU A 698 36.20 11.71 -6.36
C LEU A 698 36.22 10.40 -7.14
N PHE A 699 35.31 10.28 -8.10
CA PHE A 699 35.28 9.15 -9.04
C PHE A 699 35.45 9.65 -10.47
N ALA A 700 36.52 9.20 -11.13
CA ALA A 700 36.78 9.56 -12.52
C ALA A 700 35.80 8.90 -13.49
N LEU A 701 35.31 9.68 -14.45
CA LEU A 701 34.51 9.25 -15.60
C LEU A 701 35.44 8.89 -16.76
N ASP A 702 36.37 7.96 -16.53
CA ASP A 702 37.48 7.65 -17.42
C ASP A 702 37.20 6.52 -18.43
N LYS A 703 36.02 5.88 -18.35
CA LYS A 703 35.69 4.68 -19.12
C LYS A 703 35.88 4.85 -20.64
N PHE A 704 35.66 6.06 -21.14
CA PHE A 704 35.74 6.42 -22.56
C PHE A 704 36.91 7.36 -22.88
N SER A 705 37.78 7.65 -21.91
CA SER A 705 38.99 8.45 -22.13
C SER A 705 39.96 7.69 -23.04
N ASP A 706 40.36 8.35 -24.12
CA ASP A 706 41.27 7.81 -25.13
C ASP A 706 42.16 8.94 -25.65
N LYS A 707 43.45 8.89 -25.29
CA LYS A 707 44.45 9.91 -25.65
C LYS A 707 44.64 10.07 -27.15
N ASP A 708 44.32 9.03 -27.93
CA ASP A 708 44.45 9.03 -29.39
C ASP A 708 43.13 9.46 -30.09
N SER A 709 42.08 9.79 -29.32
CA SER A 709 40.79 10.20 -29.86
C SER A 709 40.85 11.55 -30.58
N LEU A 710 40.14 11.65 -31.71
CA LEU A 710 39.94 12.91 -32.44
C LEU A 710 38.95 13.86 -31.73
N ASN A 711 38.18 13.36 -30.75
CA ASN A 711 37.30 14.19 -29.92
C ASN A 711 38.11 14.76 -28.74
N PRO A 712 38.31 16.10 -28.67
CA PRO A 712 39.08 16.72 -27.60
C PRO A 712 38.57 16.41 -26.19
N MET A 713 37.26 16.15 -26.03
CA MET A 713 36.67 15.79 -24.73
C MET A 713 37.10 14.39 -24.27
N LEU A 714 37.32 13.45 -25.19
CA LEU A 714 37.76 12.09 -24.85
C LEU A 714 39.29 11.99 -24.73
N ALA A 715 40.04 12.88 -25.40
CA ALA A 715 41.50 12.91 -25.35
C ALA A 715 42.08 13.64 -24.13
N GLY A 716 41.30 14.53 -23.51
CA GLY A 716 41.69 15.28 -22.32
C GLY A 716 41.60 14.49 -21.01
N SER A 717 41.90 15.16 -19.90
CA SER A 717 41.67 14.61 -18.56
C SER A 717 40.17 14.32 -18.35
N PRO A 718 39.81 13.15 -17.80
CA PRO A 718 38.40 12.80 -17.58
C PRO A 718 37.73 13.78 -16.62
N LEU A 719 36.41 13.92 -16.74
CA LEU A 719 35.59 14.52 -15.69
C LEU A 719 35.60 13.64 -14.45
N GLU A 720 35.35 14.24 -13.30
CA GLU A 720 35.20 13.51 -12.04
C GLU A 720 33.89 13.86 -11.35
N VAL A 721 33.31 12.89 -10.64
CA VAL A 721 32.13 13.09 -9.80
C VAL A 721 32.59 13.28 -8.37
N ASP A 722 32.43 14.49 -7.83
CA ASP A 722 32.69 14.83 -6.44
C ASP A 722 31.45 14.66 -5.57
N GLY A 723 31.50 13.66 -4.69
CA GLY A 723 30.43 13.37 -3.73
C GLY A 723 30.64 13.95 -2.34
N GLU A 724 31.69 14.72 -2.07
CA GLU A 724 32.09 15.06 -0.69
C GLU A 724 31.02 15.86 0.06
N TYR A 725 30.55 16.97 -0.53
CA TYR A 725 29.58 17.86 0.12
C TYR A 725 28.16 17.69 -0.42
N ILE A 726 27.99 17.17 -1.63
CA ILE A 726 26.69 17.04 -2.27
C ILE A 726 26.62 15.69 -3.00
N SER A 727 25.74 14.77 -2.57
CA SER A 727 25.63 13.44 -3.18
C SER A 727 24.31 12.74 -2.85
N GLY A 728 24.09 11.58 -3.46
CA GLY A 728 23.05 10.63 -3.07
C GLY A 728 23.46 9.78 -1.85
N PRO A 729 22.63 8.79 -1.45
CA PRO A 729 22.97 7.88 -0.36
C PRO A 729 24.16 6.97 -0.69
N SER A 730 24.44 6.76 -1.97
CA SER A 730 25.53 5.90 -2.48
C SER A 730 26.93 6.33 -2.01
N ARG A 731 27.13 7.60 -1.69
CA ARG A 731 28.37 8.14 -1.10
C ARG A 731 28.84 7.35 0.11
N PHE A 732 27.88 6.91 0.93
CA PHE A 732 28.16 6.24 2.19
C PHE A 732 28.36 4.72 2.03
N ILE A 733 28.39 4.19 0.80
CA ILE A 733 28.65 2.77 0.56
C ILE A 733 30.15 2.53 0.73
N ASN A 734 30.52 1.72 1.71
CA ASN A 734 31.93 1.51 2.07
C ASN A 734 32.70 0.65 1.06
N HIS A 735 34.02 0.78 1.12
CA HIS A 735 34.94 -0.08 0.40
C HIS A 735 34.90 -1.53 0.89
N SER A 736 35.02 -2.50 -0.03
CA SER A 736 35.42 -3.87 0.27
C SER A 736 36.29 -4.45 -0.84
N CYS A 737 37.32 -5.22 -0.46
CA CYS A 737 38.13 -6.01 -1.40
C CYS A 737 37.41 -7.29 -1.90
N ASP A 738 36.30 -7.69 -1.26
CA ASP A 738 35.37 -8.72 -1.73
C ASP A 738 33.95 -8.11 -1.75
N PRO A 739 33.68 -7.19 -2.69
CA PRO A 739 32.46 -6.39 -2.67
C PRO A 739 31.23 -7.17 -3.12
N ASN A 740 30.05 -6.73 -2.69
CA ASN A 740 28.78 -7.26 -3.17
C ASN A 740 28.15 -6.40 -4.28
N LEU A 741 28.63 -5.18 -4.50
CA LEU A 741 28.28 -4.29 -5.60
C LEU A 741 29.46 -4.03 -6.53
N ARG A 742 29.17 -3.66 -7.78
CA ARG A 742 30.14 -3.13 -8.75
C ARG A 742 29.55 -1.92 -9.48
N SER A 743 30.38 -0.92 -9.76
CA SER A 743 30.02 0.24 -10.59
C SER A 743 30.16 -0.09 -12.08
N PHE A 744 29.20 0.40 -12.86
CA PHE A 744 29.16 0.27 -14.31
C PHE A 744 28.95 1.65 -14.93
N ALA A 745 29.75 1.98 -15.93
CA ALA A 745 29.52 3.15 -16.75
C ALA A 745 28.24 2.95 -17.57
N ARG A 746 27.25 3.82 -17.37
CA ARG A 746 26.01 3.83 -18.12
C ARG A 746 25.96 5.06 -19.02
N VAL A 747 25.93 4.83 -20.32
CA VAL A 747 25.82 5.86 -21.36
C VAL A 747 24.34 6.05 -21.67
N GLY A 748 23.85 7.26 -21.42
CA GLY A 748 22.52 7.69 -21.85
C GLY A 748 22.55 8.24 -23.26
N ASP A 749 23.39 9.26 -23.50
CA ASP A 749 23.50 9.91 -24.80
C ASP A 749 24.74 9.42 -25.55
N HIS A 750 24.53 8.87 -26.75
CA HIS A 750 25.64 8.40 -27.60
C HIS A 750 26.50 9.55 -28.13
N ALA A 751 25.94 10.76 -28.22
CA ALA A 751 26.68 11.94 -28.63
C ALA A 751 27.64 12.43 -27.53
N ASP A 752 27.36 12.13 -26.25
CA ASP A 752 28.15 12.58 -25.09
C ASP A 752 28.62 11.41 -24.20
N LYS A 753 29.52 10.57 -24.72
CA LYS A 753 30.09 9.45 -23.93
C LYS A 753 31.01 9.93 -22.80
N HIS A 754 31.52 11.15 -22.92
CA HIS A 754 32.35 11.79 -21.90
C HIS A 754 31.55 12.02 -20.61
N MET A 755 30.25 12.28 -20.71
CA MET A 755 29.33 12.41 -19.59
C MET A 755 28.46 11.15 -19.40
N HIS A 756 28.91 10.22 -18.56
CA HIS A 756 28.18 8.98 -18.25
C HIS A 756 27.87 8.82 -16.77
N ASP A 757 26.82 8.05 -16.46
CA ASP A 757 26.43 7.73 -15.08
C ASP A 757 27.29 6.56 -14.53
N LEU A 758 27.49 6.54 -13.21
CA LEU A 758 28.07 5.39 -12.50
C LEU A 758 26.94 4.61 -11.80
N GLY A 759 26.44 3.55 -12.45
CA GLY A 759 25.37 2.70 -11.91
C GLY A 759 25.92 1.56 -11.06
N LEU A 760 25.40 1.37 -9.85
CA LEU A 760 25.79 0.29 -8.95
C LEU A 760 24.89 -0.93 -9.10
N PHE A 761 25.46 -2.10 -9.39
CA PHE A 761 24.73 -3.35 -9.58
C PHE A 761 25.22 -4.44 -8.64
N ALA A 762 24.30 -5.30 -8.20
CA ALA A 762 24.62 -6.43 -7.32
C ALA A 762 25.35 -7.56 -8.07
N LEU A 763 26.51 -7.98 -7.55
CA LEU A 763 27.33 -9.07 -8.11
C LEU A 763 26.78 -10.47 -7.76
N ARG A 764 26.01 -10.55 -6.68
CA ARG A 764 25.37 -11.76 -6.15
C ARG A 764 24.03 -11.41 -5.50
N ASP A 765 23.29 -12.41 -5.06
CA ASP A 765 22.16 -12.18 -4.17
C ASP A 765 22.69 -11.63 -2.83
N ILE A 766 22.10 -10.54 -2.36
CA ILE A 766 22.47 -9.84 -1.13
C ILE A 766 21.28 -9.96 -0.16
N PRO A 767 21.42 -10.68 0.96
CA PRO A 767 20.45 -10.70 2.04
C PRO A 767 20.11 -9.29 2.56
N GLN A 768 18.89 -9.14 3.07
CA GLN A 768 18.48 -7.91 3.75
C GLN A 768 19.43 -7.56 4.91
N TYR A 769 19.67 -6.26 5.09
CA TYR A 769 20.55 -5.66 6.10
C TYR A 769 22.03 -6.03 6.02
N GLU A 770 22.47 -6.78 4.99
CA GLU A 770 23.89 -6.88 4.68
C GLU A 770 24.41 -5.51 4.23
N GLU A 771 25.61 -5.13 4.70
CA GLU A 771 26.26 -3.88 4.28
C GLU A 771 26.56 -3.94 2.78
N LEU A 772 26.11 -2.93 2.06
CA LEU A 772 26.47 -2.74 0.66
C LEU A 772 27.89 -2.20 0.60
N THR A 773 28.71 -2.83 -0.24
CA THR A 773 30.11 -2.46 -0.42
C THR A 773 30.50 -2.58 -1.89
N PHE A 774 31.36 -1.68 -2.35
CA PHE A 774 31.96 -1.76 -3.69
C PHE A 774 33.46 -1.50 -3.61
N ASP A 775 34.20 -1.89 -4.64
CA ASP A 775 35.64 -1.59 -4.71
C ASP A 775 35.85 -0.17 -5.20
N TYR A 776 36.44 0.68 -4.35
CA TYR A 776 36.77 2.07 -4.71
C TYR A 776 37.87 2.15 -5.77
N VAL A 777 38.72 1.13 -5.88
CA VAL A 777 39.83 1.11 -6.82
C VAL A 777 39.51 0.13 -7.93
N SER A 778 38.99 0.63 -9.04
CA SER A 778 38.55 -0.24 -10.13
C SER A 778 39.71 -0.78 -10.99
N LYS A 779 40.91 -0.15 -10.98
CA LYS A 779 42.13 -0.61 -11.67
C LYS A 779 43.40 0.08 -11.14
N SER A 780 44.36 -0.67 -10.61
CA SER A 780 45.79 -0.33 -10.74
C SER A 780 46.67 -1.50 -10.27
N GLY A 781 47.54 -1.98 -11.15
CA GLY A 781 48.65 -2.88 -10.76
C GLY A 781 49.66 -2.18 -9.84
N ASP A 782 49.60 -0.85 -9.75
CA ASP A 782 50.53 -0.01 -8.99
C ASP A 782 50.33 -0.12 -7.47
N LEU A 783 49.12 -0.46 -6.99
CA LEU A 783 48.85 -0.63 -5.55
C LEU A 783 49.57 -1.83 -4.93
N GLU A 784 49.75 -2.91 -5.70
CA GLU A 784 50.54 -4.06 -5.23
C GLU A 784 52.03 -3.71 -5.13
N GLU A 785 52.57 -2.94 -6.09
CA GLU A 785 53.96 -2.49 -6.06
C GLU A 785 54.22 -1.50 -4.91
N ASP A 786 53.32 -0.54 -4.68
CA ASP A 786 53.45 0.48 -3.65
C ASP A 786 53.22 -0.07 -2.23
N ALA A 787 52.32 -1.04 -2.08
CA ALA A 787 52.15 -1.77 -0.83
C ALA A 787 53.39 -2.61 -0.44
N HIS A 788 54.34 -2.87 -1.35
CA HIS A 788 55.60 -3.55 -1.06
C HIS A 788 56.77 -2.59 -0.73
N ASP A 789 56.63 -1.28 -0.95
CA ASP A 789 57.64 -0.27 -0.62
C ASP A 789 57.45 0.28 0.81
N PRO A 790 58.37 0.01 1.76
CA PRO A 790 58.27 0.49 3.13
C PRO A 790 58.24 2.02 3.29
N SER A 791 58.73 2.77 2.30
CA SER A 791 58.75 4.23 2.32
C SER A 791 57.39 4.84 1.95
N LYS A 792 56.60 4.17 1.11
CA LYS A 792 55.26 4.62 0.68
C LYS A 792 54.15 4.21 1.63
N ARG A 793 54.33 3.10 2.36
CA ARG A 793 53.37 2.60 3.36
C ARG A 793 52.99 3.60 4.46
N GLN A 794 53.83 4.61 4.75
CA GLN A 794 53.51 5.61 5.78
C GLN A 794 52.40 6.57 5.35
N ASP A 795 52.22 6.75 4.04
CA ASP A 795 51.25 7.68 3.45
C ASP A 795 49.98 6.98 2.91
N MET A 796 49.95 5.64 2.97
CA MET A 796 48.82 4.82 2.48
C MET A 796 47.70 4.68 3.52
N THR A 797 46.45 4.66 3.05
CA THR A 797 45.28 4.48 3.92
C THR A 797 45.02 2.99 4.16
N ILE A 798 44.94 2.55 5.41
CA ILE A 798 44.73 1.14 5.77
C ILE A 798 43.30 0.71 5.41
N CYS A 799 43.17 -0.45 4.74
CA CYS A 799 41.88 -1.03 4.43
C CYS A 799 41.27 -1.73 5.64
N LEU A 800 40.08 -1.29 6.04
CA LEU A 800 39.33 -1.82 7.19
C LEU A 800 38.21 -2.78 6.79
N CYS A 801 38.20 -3.30 5.55
CA CYS A 801 37.06 -4.10 5.05
C CYS A 801 36.87 -5.45 5.77
N GLY A 802 37.89 -5.96 6.47
CA GLY A 802 37.81 -7.18 7.26
C GLY A 802 37.64 -8.49 6.47
N THR A 803 37.72 -8.46 5.14
CA THR A 803 37.56 -9.66 4.29
C THR A 803 38.82 -10.53 4.28
N GLU A 804 38.67 -11.84 4.06
CA GLU A 804 39.82 -12.76 3.93
C GLU A 804 40.72 -12.43 2.72
N LYS A 805 40.16 -11.77 1.71
CA LYS A 805 40.85 -11.31 0.49
C LYS A 805 41.28 -9.84 0.57
N CYS A 806 41.37 -9.27 1.77
CA CYS A 806 41.74 -7.86 1.95
C CYS A 806 43.14 -7.59 1.40
N ARG A 807 43.27 -6.51 0.60
CA ARG A 807 44.56 -6.03 0.05
C ARG A 807 45.43 -5.29 1.07
N GLY A 808 44.89 -4.99 2.26
CA GLY A 808 45.60 -4.31 3.35
C GLY A 808 45.56 -2.78 3.28
N PHE A 809 45.58 -2.19 2.08
CA PHE A 809 45.54 -0.73 1.86
C PHE A 809 44.51 -0.34 0.80
N LEU A 810 43.98 0.89 0.90
CA LEU A 810 43.01 1.46 -0.03
C LEU A 810 43.69 2.21 -1.19
N TRP A 811 44.61 3.12 -0.89
CA TRP A 811 45.49 3.85 -1.81
C TRP A 811 46.71 4.39 -1.07
#